data_AF-A0A2V8MRZ7-F1
#
_entry.id   AF-A0A2V8MRZ7-F1
#
_cell.length_a   1.000
_cell.length_b   1.000
_cell.length_c   1.000
_cell.angle_alpha   90.00
_cell.angle_beta   90.00
_cell.angle_gamma   90.00
#
_symmetry.space_group_name_H-M   'P 1'
#
loop_
_entity.id
_entity.type
_entity.pdbx_description
1 polymer ?
#
loop_
_entity_poly.entity_id
_entity_poly.type
_entity_poly.pdbx_seq_one_letter_code
_entity_poly.pdbx_strand_id
1 'polypeptide(L)'
;EGYFLIVWDIIEFCKRNGILVQGRGSAANSAVCYSLGITAVDPVGMELLFERFLSEERGEWPDIDLDLPSGDQRERAIQYVYERYGKLGAAMTANVITYRGRSAAREVGKVLGFDDVTLARLSGLVHTWEWKDPKDTTERQFKDAGLDLHDRRIRKFFQLYLAVQDLPRHLGQHSGGMVICQGQLNSVVPLEPAAMPGRVVVQWDKEDCADLGIIKVDLLGLGMMAVIEETIQIIRDDYREEVDIAHLPPDDGAVYAALQQADTIGMFQIESRAQMSCLPRLRPQKFYDIVVQVAIIRPGPIVGNMVNPYLERRLGRAPVKYAHPALEPVLRRTLGVPLFQEQLLKMAMICANFTGGEAEELRRAMGFKRSEQRMKDIEVKLRRGMAKKGIVGRTQDEIVEQIASFALYGFPESHAASFALLAYASAYLKCHYLAAFTAATLNNQPMGFYQPFTIIKDAQRHGLKVLPVDVTRSNWECTLESSAQGAVDSGQKDRCQVSDVRCQNESSDVRVPTDRRPLTTDHCLRLGLLCVKGLREEAGRSIVQARSEKPFMSLDDLHRRVPELRKDELRKLAAVGALNFIQESQVSSPKSQVKTKPKPTWDLRPGTWDAAIIHRRDALWQVERVAREAGPLYEKLEESGGSPLQPMTLNERLSADLRGTGITIGRHPMAHQRAWLDTMRVARAGDLKSMRNGQRVKVAGWVIVRQRPGTAKGFVFLSVEDETGIANIIVTPQLFEKYRIELVNYPFLLIEGALQHLDNVVSVKAKRVEPLQMKIESPGSHDFH
;
A
#
# COMPACT_ATOMS: atom_id res chain seq x y z
N GLU A 1 -14.46 33.86 -7.40
CA GLU A 1 -13.12 34.44 -7.08
C GLU A 1 -12.67 34.14 -5.65
N GLY A 2 -13.38 34.59 -4.61
CA GLY A 2 -12.98 34.40 -3.21
C GLY A 2 -12.64 32.96 -2.80
N TYR A 3 -13.38 31.95 -3.27
CA TYR A 3 -13.09 30.54 -2.99
C TYR A 3 -11.69 30.08 -3.47
N PHE A 4 -11.26 30.51 -4.67
CA PHE A 4 -9.92 30.16 -5.17
C PHE A 4 -8.82 30.78 -4.32
N LEU A 5 -9.05 31.99 -3.79
CA LEU A 5 -8.09 32.66 -2.91
C LEU A 5 -7.96 31.97 -1.56
N ILE A 6 -9.06 31.41 -1.02
CA ILE A 6 -9.03 30.60 0.20
C ILE A 6 -8.13 29.38 0.00
N VAL A 7 -8.35 28.64 -1.09
CA VAL A 7 -7.56 27.44 -1.39
C VAL A 7 -6.10 27.81 -1.70
N TRP A 8 -5.87 28.86 -2.47
CA TRP A 8 -4.52 29.37 -2.76
C TRP A 8 -3.77 29.80 -1.49
N ASP A 9 -4.43 30.46 -0.54
CA ASP A 9 -3.83 30.83 0.76
C ASP A 9 -3.34 29.60 1.54
N ILE A 10 -4.10 28.50 1.52
CA ILE A 10 -3.69 27.22 2.13
C ILE A 10 -2.49 26.62 1.39
N ILE A 11 -2.49 26.63 0.05
CA ILE A 11 -1.37 26.16 -0.77
C ILE A 11 -0.10 26.97 -0.48
N GLU A 12 -0.20 28.29 -0.42
CA GLU A 12 0.94 29.17 -0.13
C GLU A 12 1.46 28.97 1.30
N PHE A 13 0.57 28.74 2.28
CA PHE A 13 1.00 28.31 3.61
C PHE A 13 1.82 27.02 3.55
N CYS A 14 1.36 26.00 2.82
CA CYS A 14 2.07 24.74 2.69
C CYS A 14 3.45 24.93 2.05
N LYS A 15 3.53 25.66 0.93
CA LYS A 15 4.81 25.97 0.24
C LYS A 15 5.81 26.70 1.15
N ARG A 16 5.37 27.74 1.87
CA ARG A 16 6.24 28.50 2.80
C ARG A 16 6.76 27.66 3.96
N ASN A 17 6.04 26.61 4.32
CA ASN A 17 6.38 25.71 5.42
C ASN A 17 7.03 24.39 4.96
N GLY A 18 7.35 24.26 3.67
CA GLY A 18 7.96 23.05 3.11
C GLY A 18 7.05 21.82 3.18
N ILE A 19 5.73 22.00 3.15
CA ILE A 19 4.74 20.91 3.15
C ILE A 19 4.35 20.61 1.71
N LEU A 20 4.52 19.36 1.26
CA LEU A 20 4.00 18.93 -0.02
C LEU A 20 2.48 19.04 -0.05
N VAL A 21 1.94 19.56 -1.15
CA VAL A 21 0.49 19.69 -1.32
C VAL A 21 0.13 19.53 -2.79
N GLN A 22 -0.96 18.82 -3.06
CA GLN A 22 -1.45 18.62 -4.42
C GLN A 22 -2.98 18.69 -4.46
N GLY A 23 -3.52 19.57 -5.29
CA GLY A 23 -4.94 19.58 -5.62
C GLY A 23 -5.30 18.38 -6.52
N ARG A 24 -6.48 17.80 -6.27
CA ARG A 24 -6.97 16.63 -7.02
C ARG A 24 -8.43 16.82 -7.47
N GLY A 25 -8.92 15.82 -8.19
CA GLY A 25 -10.33 15.76 -8.56
C GLY A 25 -10.61 16.62 -9.79
N SER A 26 -11.79 17.24 -9.83
CA SER A 26 -12.15 18.10 -10.96
C SER A 26 -11.33 19.40 -11.01
N ALA A 27 -10.67 19.80 -9.91
CA ALA A 27 -9.79 20.96 -9.87
C ALA A 27 -8.71 20.94 -10.96
N ALA A 28 -8.24 19.74 -11.33
CA ALA A 28 -7.23 19.57 -12.38
C ALA A 28 -7.74 19.90 -13.79
N ASN A 29 -9.04 20.13 -14.00
CA ASN A 29 -9.56 20.63 -15.28
C ASN A 29 -9.43 22.16 -15.45
N SER A 30 -8.99 22.89 -14.41
CA SER A 30 -8.96 24.35 -14.42
C SER A 30 -7.57 24.91 -14.70
N ALA A 31 -7.44 25.68 -15.79
CA ALA A 31 -6.21 26.40 -16.10
C ALA A 31 -5.85 27.44 -15.01
N VAL A 32 -6.86 27.96 -14.30
CA VAL A 32 -6.65 28.86 -13.15
C VAL A 32 -6.03 28.09 -11.98
N CYS A 33 -6.54 26.90 -11.66
CA CYS A 33 -5.96 26.06 -10.60
C CYS A 33 -4.50 25.68 -10.94
N TYR A 34 -4.23 25.35 -12.20
CA TYR A 34 -2.86 25.08 -12.66
C TYR A 34 -1.95 26.31 -12.53
N SER A 35 -2.41 27.48 -12.99
CA SER A 35 -1.62 28.73 -12.94
C SER A 35 -1.34 29.21 -11.52
N LEU A 36 -2.28 28.98 -10.59
CA LEU A 36 -2.10 29.28 -9.16
C LEU A 36 -1.25 28.23 -8.43
N GLY A 37 -0.83 27.16 -9.11
CA GLY A 37 -0.10 26.04 -8.51
C GLY A 37 -0.93 25.22 -7.51
N ILE A 38 -2.26 25.28 -7.62
CA ILE A 38 -3.18 24.42 -6.84
C ILE A 38 -3.08 22.98 -7.36
N THR A 39 -2.97 22.80 -8.68
CA THR A 39 -2.82 21.49 -9.33
C THR A 39 -1.58 21.46 -10.21
N ALA A 40 -0.88 20.32 -10.24
CA ALA A 40 0.32 20.14 -11.08
C ALA A 40 0.01 19.59 -12.50
N VAL A 41 -1.26 19.30 -12.80
CA VAL A 41 -1.69 18.77 -14.10
C VAL A 41 -1.98 19.92 -15.06
N ASP A 42 -1.39 19.92 -16.25
CA ASP A 42 -1.70 20.88 -17.32
C ASP A 42 -3.02 20.50 -18.02
N PRO A 43 -4.13 21.24 -17.78
CA PRO A 43 -5.42 20.92 -18.37
C PRO A 43 -5.48 21.21 -19.86
N VAL A 44 -4.67 22.13 -20.37
CA VAL A 44 -4.69 22.54 -21.78
C VAL A 44 -3.93 21.52 -22.61
N GLY A 45 -2.70 21.18 -22.22
CA GLY A 45 -1.90 20.14 -22.88
C GLY A 45 -2.55 18.75 -22.83
N MET A 46 -3.36 18.48 -21.80
CA MET A 46 -4.14 17.25 -21.68
C MET A 46 -5.57 17.35 -22.22
N GLU A 47 -5.98 18.46 -22.83
CA GLU A 47 -7.33 18.66 -23.38
C GLU A 47 -8.46 18.29 -22.39
N LEU A 48 -8.32 18.63 -21.11
CA LEU A 48 -9.28 18.29 -20.06
C LEU A 48 -10.59 19.11 -20.20
N LEU A 49 -11.70 18.61 -19.64
CA LEU A 49 -13.03 19.22 -19.79
C LEU A 49 -13.29 20.22 -18.64
N PHE A 50 -13.27 21.52 -18.93
CA PHE A 50 -13.45 22.57 -17.92
C PHE A 50 -14.83 22.53 -17.25
N GLU A 51 -15.89 22.24 -18.01
CA GLU A 51 -17.29 22.19 -17.54
C GLU A 51 -17.49 21.13 -16.44
N ARG A 52 -16.57 20.16 -16.33
CA ARG A 52 -16.57 19.18 -15.24
C ARG A 52 -16.19 19.78 -13.89
N PHE A 53 -15.46 20.88 -13.89
CA PHE A 53 -15.03 21.60 -12.69
C PHE A 53 -16.03 22.67 -12.27
N LEU A 54 -16.46 23.51 -13.22
CA LEU A 54 -17.42 24.58 -12.97
C LEU A 54 -18.38 24.69 -14.15
N SER A 55 -19.68 24.73 -13.86
CA SER A 55 -20.74 24.92 -14.85
C SER A 55 -21.39 26.29 -14.65
N GLU A 56 -21.44 27.10 -15.70
CA GLU A 56 -22.07 28.43 -15.67
C GLU A 56 -23.57 28.37 -15.37
N GLU A 57 -24.22 27.24 -15.69
CA GLU A 57 -25.68 27.08 -15.57
C GLU A 57 -26.17 26.81 -14.13
N ARG A 58 -25.28 26.47 -13.16
CA ARG A 58 -25.71 25.89 -11.87
C ARG A 58 -25.37 26.63 -10.59
N GLY A 59 -24.56 27.69 -10.57
CA GLY A 59 -24.33 28.50 -9.35
C GLY A 59 -23.82 27.73 -8.11
N GLU A 60 -23.34 26.49 -8.28
CA GLU A 60 -22.76 25.66 -7.22
C GLU A 60 -21.28 25.97 -7.03
N TRP A 61 -20.78 25.85 -5.80
CA TRP A 61 -19.34 26.01 -5.54
C TRP A 61 -18.55 24.82 -6.10
N PRO A 62 -17.39 25.07 -6.76
CA PRO A 62 -16.51 23.99 -7.19
C PRO A 62 -15.89 23.30 -5.96
N ASP A 63 -15.68 21.98 -6.04
CA ASP A 63 -15.04 21.20 -4.97
C ASP A 63 -13.54 21.07 -5.28
N ILE A 64 -12.69 21.70 -4.47
CA ILE A 64 -11.23 21.54 -4.56
C ILE A 64 -10.74 20.76 -3.35
N ASP A 65 -10.34 19.52 -3.60
CA ASP A 65 -9.71 18.63 -2.64
C ASP A 65 -8.18 18.82 -2.66
N LEU A 66 -7.56 18.91 -1.49
CA LEU A 66 -6.10 18.97 -1.33
C LEU A 66 -5.58 17.69 -0.66
N ASP A 67 -4.67 16.99 -1.34
CA ASP A 67 -3.89 15.91 -0.76
C ASP A 67 -2.64 16.49 -0.07
N LEU A 68 -2.37 16.01 1.14
CA LEU A 68 -1.25 16.38 2.01
C LEU A 68 -0.57 15.10 2.55
N PRO A 69 0.72 15.14 2.90
CA PRO A 69 1.38 14.09 3.66
C PRO A 69 0.56 13.73 4.91
N SER A 70 0.25 12.45 5.08
CA SER A 70 -0.39 11.97 6.30
C SER A 70 0.50 12.21 7.52
N GLY A 71 -0.10 12.50 8.67
CA GLY A 71 0.62 12.77 9.92
C GLY A 71 0.61 14.26 10.28
N ASP A 72 1.72 14.72 10.87
CA ASP A 72 1.82 16.05 11.49
C ASP A 72 1.72 17.20 10.48
N GLN A 73 2.20 17.00 9.25
CA GLN A 73 2.17 18.01 8.20
C GLN A 73 0.74 18.39 7.79
N ARG A 74 -0.11 17.38 7.62
CA ARG A 74 -1.55 17.61 7.42
C ARG A 74 -2.18 18.31 8.63
N GLU A 75 -1.76 17.96 9.85
CA GLU A 75 -2.28 18.62 11.04
C GLU A 75 -1.90 20.10 11.09
N ARG A 76 -0.66 20.45 10.73
CA ARG A 76 -0.23 21.85 10.62
C ARG A 76 -1.09 22.64 9.63
N ALA A 77 -1.43 22.06 8.48
CA ALA A 77 -2.32 22.69 7.51
C ALA A 77 -3.76 22.88 8.04
N ILE A 78 -4.29 21.91 8.79
CA ILE A 78 -5.61 22.02 9.43
C ILE A 78 -5.60 23.13 10.50
N GLN A 79 -4.59 23.15 11.36
CA GLN A 79 -4.45 24.16 12.42
C GLN A 79 -4.30 25.56 11.84
N TYR A 80 -3.57 25.72 10.74
CA TYR A 80 -3.50 27.00 10.01
C TYR A 80 -4.89 27.52 9.65
N VAL A 81 -5.79 26.67 9.13
CA VAL A 81 -7.15 27.12 8.79
C VAL A 81 -7.95 27.52 10.03
N TYR A 82 -7.82 26.78 11.15
CA TYR A 82 -8.44 27.20 12.40
C TYR A 82 -7.94 28.55 12.91
N GLU A 83 -6.62 28.78 12.85
CA GLU A 83 -6.02 30.05 13.26
C GLU A 83 -6.45 31.20 12.35
N ARG A 84 -6.48 30.95 11.03
CA ARG A 84 -6.79 31.94 10.00
C ARG A 84 -8.23 32.45 10.07
N TYR A 85 -9.20 31.55 10.27
CA TYR A 85 -10.63 31.89 10.30
C TYR A 85 -11.20 31.99 11.73
N GLY A 86 -10.41 31.62 12.73
CA GLY A 86 -10.80 31.63 14.14
C GLY A 86 -11.70 30.45 14.53
N LYS A 87 -11.86 30.25 15.85
CA LYS A 87 -12.60 29.11 16.45
C LYS A 87 -14.06 28.97 16.00
N LEU A 88 -14.68 30.07 15.57
CA LEU A 88 -16.07 30.10 15.09
C LEU A 88 -16.16 30.26 13.57
N GLY A 89 -15.03 30.29 12.86
CA GLY A 89 -14.97 30.47 11.41
C GLY A 89 -14.63 29.19 10.65
N ALA A 90 -14.05 28.18 11.30
CA ALA A 90 -13.77 26.90 10.66
C ALA A 90 -14.06 25.73 11.61
N ALA A 91 -14.45 24.59 11.04
CA ALA A 91 -14.67 23.34 11.77
C ALA A 91 -14.60 22.13 10.83
N MET A 92 -14.20 20.99 11.36
CA MET A 92 -14.26 19.72 10.64
C MET A 92 -15.70 19.23 10.53
N THR A 93 -16.05 18.54 9.45
CA THR A 93 -17.38 17.92 9.34
C THR A 93 -17.47 16.65 10.17
N ALA A 94 -18.68 16.31 10.61
CA ALA A 94 -18.93 15.02 11.23
C ALA A 94 -18.98 13.92 10.16
N ASN A 95 -18.75 12.69 10.61
CA ASN A 95 -19.04 11.47 9.88
C ASN A 95 -20.03 10.66 10.72
N VAL A 96 -21.24 10.43 10.20
CA VAL A 96 -22.26 9.67 10.91
C VAL A 96 -21.94 8.19 10.81
N ILE A 97 -21.33 7.64 11.87
CA ILE A 97 -20.98 6.22 11.92
C ILE A 97 -22.23 5.41 12.25
N THR A 98 -22.59 4.48 11.36
CA THR A 98 -23.72 3.58 11.55
C THR A 98 -23.28 2.14 11.83
N TYR A 99 -24.18 1.33 12.39
CA TYR A 99 -23.96 -0.10 12.59
C TYR A 99 -23.95 -0.84 11.24
N ARG A 100 -22.76 -1.16 10.74
CA ARG A 100 -22.54 -1.98 9.53
C ARG A 100 -22.35 -3.45 9.88
N GLY A 101 -22.57 -4.35 8.92
CA GLY A 101 -22.63 -5.81 9.08
C GLY A 101 -21.77 -6.39 10.20
N ARG A 102 -20.43 -6.33 10.08
CA ARG A 102 -19.50 -6.88 11.07
C ARG A 102 -19.62 -6.23 12.46
N SER A 103 -19.76 -4.91 12.51
CA SER A 103 -19.88 -4.17 13.78
C SER A 103 -21.21 -4.46 14.48
N ALA A 104 -22.32 -4.47 13.74
CA ALA A 104 -23.64 -4.82 14.24
C ALA A 104 -23.65 -6.24 14.81
N ALA A 105 -23.09 -7.20 14.07
CA ALA A 105 -22.96 -8.58 14.50
C ALA A 105 -22.13 -8.73 15.78
N ARG A 106 -20.98 -8.05 15.90
CA ARG A 106 -20.17 -8.13 17.11
C ARG A 106 -20.91 -7.56 18.33
N GLU A 107 -21.54 -6.40 18.20
CA GLU A 107 -22.22 -5.75 19.33
C GLU A 107 -23.48 -6.51 19.76
N VAL A 108 -24.33 -6.92 18.81
CA VAL A 108 -25.51 -7.76 19.11
C VAL A 108 -25.07 -9.09 19.74
N GLY A 109 -23.98 -9.67 19.24
CA GLY A 109 -23.48 -10.93 19.77
C GLY A 109 -22.97 -10.82 21.21
N LYS A 110 -22.26 -9.74 21.56
CA LYS A 110 -21.81 -9.48 22.94
C LYS A 110 -23.01 -9.35 23.89
N VAL A 111 -24.03 -8.60 23.49
CA VAL A 111 -25.27 -8.42 24.28
C VAL A 111 -25.98 -9.75 24.53
N LEU A 112 -25.91 -10.69 23.58
CA LEU A 112 -26.48 -12.04 23.73
C LEU A 112 -25.56 -13.03 24.47
N GLY A 113 -24.39 -12.59 24.93
CA GLY A 113 -23.48 -13.37 25.76
C GLY A 113 -22.70 -14.46 25.00
N PHE A 114 -22.43 -14.27 23.71
CA PHE A 114 -21.53 -15.18 22.98
C PHE A 114 -20.06 -14.96 23.38
N ASP A 115 -19.29 -16.04 23.45
CA ASP A 115 -17.85 -16.00 23.69
C ASP A 115 -17.08 -15.47 22.47
N ASP A 116 -15.81 -15.08 22.66
CA ASP A 116 -15.00 -14.46 21.60
C ASP A 116 -14.82 -15.35 20.36
N VAL A 117 -14.78 -16.68 20.52
CA VAL A 117 -14.63 -17.61 19.39
C VAL A 117 -15.92 -17.61 18.57
N THR A 118 -17.07 -17.70 19.23
CA THR A 118 -18.38 -17.64 18.58
C THR A 118 -18.64 -16.27 17.94
N LEU A 119 -18.25 -15.18 18.60
CA LEU A 119 -18.33 -13.82 18.05
C LEU A 119 -17.46 -13.63 16.81
N ALA A 120 -16.23 -14.14 16.84
CA ALA A 120 -15.34 -14.11 15.68
C ALA A 120 -15.95 -14.88 14.50
N ARG A 121 -16.56 -16.05 14.75
CA ARG A 121 -17.30 -16.81 13.73
C ARG A 121 -18.49 -16.03 13.20
N LEU A 122 -19.41 -15.59 14.06
CA LEU A 122 -20.61 -14.83 13.68
C LEU A 122 -20.25 -13.57 12.86
N SER A 123 -19.33 -12.76 13.35
CA SER A 123 -18.91 -11.53 12.66
C SER A 123 -18.13 -11.80 11.37
N GLY A 124 -17.46 -12.96 11.26
CA GLY A 124 -16.83 -13.45 10.05
C GLY A 124 -17.78 -14.10 9.04
N LEU A 125 -19.05 -14.35 9.39
CA LEU A 125 -20.07 -14.83 8.45
C LEU A 125 -20.85 -13.68 7.81
N VAL A 126 -20.98 -12.57 8.54
CA VAL A 126 -21.79 -11.41 8.18
C VAL A 126 -21.10 -10.51 7.13
N HIS A 127 -20.08 -11.03 6.44
CA HIS A 127 -19.51 -10.35 5.29
C HIS A 127 -20.61 -10.07 4.27
N THR A 128 -20.85 -8.78 4.02
CA THR A 128 -21.66 -8.35 2.89
C THR A 128 -20.79 -8.54 1.65
N TRP A 129 -20.73 -9.77 1.15
CA TRP A 129 -20.06 -10.08 -0.11
C TRP A 129 -20.81 -9.36 -1.23
N GLU A 130 -20.10 -8.58 -2.03
CA GLU A 130 -20.67 -7.92 -3.21
C GLU A 130 -21.18 -8.94 -4.25
N TRP A 131 -20.69 -10.18 -4.16
CA TRP A 131 -21.23 -11.32 -4.91
C TRP A 131 -21.98 -12.27 -3.97
N LYS A 132 -23.29 -12.34 -4.12
CA LYS A 132 -24.15 -13.37 -3.53
C LYS A 132 -24.37 -14.46 -4.58
N ASP A 133 -23.87 -15.67 -4.37
CA ASP A 133 -24.37 -16.82 -5.14
C ASP A 133 -25.88 -16.94 -4.85
N PRO A 134 -26.74 -17.17 -5.84
CA PRO A 134 -28.14 -17.53 -5.60
C PRO A 134 -28.32 -18.72 -4.62
N LYS A 135 -27.30 -19.56 -4.43
CA LYS A 135 -27.27 -20.71 -3.51
C LYS A 135 -26.63 -20.42 -2.14
N ASP A 136 -26.07 -19.23 -1.94
CA ASP A 136 -25.39 -18.80 -0.70
C ASP A 136 -26.43 -18.12 0.21
N THR A 137 -27.39 -18.91 0.66
CA THR A 137 -28.41 -18.44 1.60
C THR A 137 -27.78 -18.18 2.96
N THR A 138 -28.28 -17.19 3.68
CA THR A 138 -27.90 -16.93 5.08
C THR A 138 -27.98 -18.21 5.91
N GLU A 139 -28.93 -19.10 5.62
CA GLU A 139 -29.07 -20.36 6.34
C GLU A 139 -27.88 -21.32 6.18
N ARG A 140 -27.34 -21.42 4.95
CA ARG A 140 -26.21 -22.29 4.65
C ARG A 140 -24.92 -21.80 5.29
N GLN A 141 -24.71 -20.49 5.29
CA GLN A 141 -23.54 -19.86 5.92
C GLN A 141 -23.49 -20.10 7.43
N PHE A 142 -24.64 -20.04 8.10
CA PHE A 142 -24.73 -20.34 9.53
C PHE A 142 -24.49 -21.83 9.81
N LYS A 143 -25.06 -22.72 8.99
CA LYS A 143 -24.84 -24.17 9.12
C LYS A 143 -23.38 -24.57 8.92
N ASP A 144 -22.71 -24.02 7.91
CA ASP A 144 -21.27 -24.26 7.64
C ASP A 144 -20.35 -23.73 8.76
N ALA A 145 -20.82 -22.76 9.54
CA ALA A 145 -20.11 -22.25 10.71
C ALA A 145 -20.35 -23.05 11.99
N GLY A 146 -21.18 -24.12 11.91
CA GLY A 146 -21.61 -24.90 13.06
C GLY A 146 -22.63 -24.17 13.95
N LEU A 147 -23.37 -23.20 13.39
CA LEU A 147 -24.42 -22.46 14.10
C LEU A 147 -25.79 -22.98 13.68
N ASP A 148 -26.57 -23.43 14.64
CA ASP A 148 -27.94 -23.90 14.41
C ASP A 148 -28.93 -22.73 14.47
N LEU A 149 -29.68 -22.52 13.39
CA LEU A 149 -30.73 -21.49 13.32
C LEU A 149 -31.98 -21.86 14.12
N HIS A 150 -32.10 -23.12 14.52
CA HIS A 150 -33.12 -23.55 15.48
C HIS A 150 -32.76 -23.17 16.93
N ASP A 151 -31.51 -22.78 17.22
CA ASP A 151 -31.15 -22.21 18.52
C ASP A 151 -31.86 -20.86 18.71
N ARG A 152 -32.59 -20.73 19.82
CA ARG A 152 -33.32 -19.51 20.19
C ARG A 152 -32.42 -18.27 20.24
N ARG A 153 -31.17 -18.40 20.70
CA ARG A 153 -30.21 -17.30 20.78
C ARG A 153 -29.73 -16.86 19.41
N ILE A 154 -29.46 -17.81 18.50
CA ILE A 154 -29.03 -17.52 17.12
C ILE A 154 -30.18 -16.89 16.32
N ARG A 155 -31.40 -17.39 16.49
CA ARG A 155 -32.59 -16.76 15.89
C ARG A 155 -32.81 -15.33 16.40
N LYS A 156 -32.63 -15.11 17.71
CA LYS A 156 -32.74 -13.77 18.30
C LYS A 156 -31.63 -12.84 17.83
N PHE A 157 -30.41 -13.35 17.72
CA PHE A 157 -29.26 -12.65 17.11
C PHE A 157 -29.62 -12.13 15.72
N PHE A 158 -30.14 -12.98 14.84
CA PHE A 158 -30.45 -12.59 13.46
C PHE A 158 -31.51 -11.48 13.40
N GLN A 159 -32.56 -11.60 14.23
CA GLN A 159 -33.60 -10.56 14.34
C GLN A 159 -33.01 -9.21 14.76
N LEU A 160 -32.19 -9.19 15.81
CA LEU A 160 -31.60 -7.96 16.35
C LEU A 160 -30.54 -7.38 15.42
N TYR A 161 -29.73 -8.23 14.80
CA TYR A 161 -28.74 -7.85 13.81
C TYR A 161 -29.37 -7.06 12.64
N LEU A 162 -30.47 -7.57 12.07
CA LEU A 162 -31.18 -6.87 10.99
C LEU A 162 -31.83 -5.58 11.47
N ALA A 163 -32.38 -5.56 12.69
CA ALA A 163 -33.04 -4.38 13.24
C ALA A 163 -32.06 -3.22 13.54
N VAL A 164 -30.82 -3.54 13.89
CA VAL A 164 -29.79 -2.55 14.24
C VAL A 164 -29.01 -2.06 13.01
N GLN A 165 -29.09 -2.77 11.89
CA GLN A 165 -28.34 -2.43 10.69
C GLN A 165 -28.66 -1.00 10.21
N ASP A 166 -27.61 -0.25 9.89
CA ASP A 166 -27.64 1.15 9.45
C ASP A 166 -28.18 2.17 10.46
N LEU A 167 -28.52 1.76 11.69
CA LEU A 167 -28.82 2.72 12.77
C LEU A 167 -27.56 3.54 13.14
N PRO A 168 -27.72 4.83 13.49
CA PRO A 168 -26.63 5.65 13.99
C PRO A 168 -26.00 5.05 15.25
N ARG A 169 -24.67 5.08 15.33
CA ARG A 169 -23.89 4.59 16.47
C ARG A 169 -23.27 5.75 17.27
N HIS A 170 -22.53 6.61 16.59
CA HIS A 170 -21.91 7.82 17.15
C HIS A 170 -21.47 8.74 16.01
N LEU A 171 -21.18 9.99 16.34
CA LEU A 171 -20.51 10.91 15.42
C LEU A 171 -19.00 10.67 15.49
N GLY A 172 -18.40 10.45 14.33
CA GLY A 172 -16.95 10.48 14.15
C GLY A 172 -16.53 11.80 13.52
N GLN A 173 -15.23 12.07 13.51
CA GLN A 173 -14.66 13.17 12.75
C GLN A 173 -14.47 12.74 11.28
N HIS A 174 -14.82 13.60 10.32
CA HIS A 174 -14.46 13.35 8.92
C HIS A 174 -12.94 13.38 8.73
N SER A 175 -12.43 12.50 7.88
CA SER A 175 -11.00 12.34 7.61
C SER A 175 -10.36 13.50 6.82
N GLY A 176 -11.09 14.57 6.50
CA GLY A 176 -10.59 15.63 5.62
C GLY A 176 -11.52 16.81 5.42
N GLY A 177 -12.83 16.57 5.35
CA GLY A 177 -13.82 17.61 5.14
C GLY A 177 -13.81 18.65 6.24
N MET A 178 -13.64 19.91 5.84
CA MET A 178 -13.66 21.06 6.70
C MET A 178 -14.56 22.13 6.07
N VAL A 179 -15.32 22.81 6.92
CA VAL A 179 -16.17 23.93 6.53
C VAL A 179 -15.55 25.25 6.97
N ILE A 180 -15.72 26.27 6.15
CA ILE A 180 -15.16 27.61 6.35
C ILE A 180 -16.27 28.65 6.20
N CYS A 181 -16.33 29.61 7.11
CA CYS A 181 -17.25 30.74 7.09
C CYS A 181 -16.57 32.00 7.64
N GLN A 182 -17.19 33.16 7.44
CA GLN A 182 -16.70 34.45 7.97
C GLN A 182 -17.08 34.63 9.45
N GLY A 183 -16.85 33.59 10.26
CA GLY A 183 -17.26 33.54 11.66
C GLY A 183 -18.73 33.15 11.86
N GLN A 184 -19.12 32.97 13.13
CA GLN A 184 -20.46 32.59 13.56
C GLN A 184 -20.99 31.25 13.04
N LEU A 185 -20.10 30.28 12.77
CA LEU A 185 -20.53 28.93 12.36
C LEU A 185 -21.51 28.31 13.38
N ASN A 186 -21.29 28.61 14.67
CA ASN A 186 -22.14 28.20 15.78
C ASN A 186 -23.56 28.78 15.76
N SER A 187 -23.83 29.81 14.94
CA SER A 187 -25.19 30.33 14.74
C SER A 187 -26.02 29.46 13.79
N VAL A 188 -25.35 28.64 12.96
CA VAL A 188 -25.97 27.76 11.96
C VAL A 188 -25.99 26.32 12.48
N VAL A 189 -24.85 25.83 12.99
CA VAL A 189 -24.69 24.44 13.45
C VAL A 189 -23.88 24.40 14.75
N PRO A 190 -24.29 23.60 15.77
CA PRO A 190 -23.51 23.45 16.99
C PRO A 190 -22.09 22.95 16.73
N LEU A 191 -21.13 23.50 17.48
CA LEU A 191 -19.72 23.11 17.43
C LEU A 191 -19.36 22.29 18.66
N GLU A 192 -18.65 21.19 18.44
CA GLU A 192 -18.14 20.30 19.48
C GLU A 192 -16.61 20.28 19.46
N PRO A 193 -15.91 20.40 20.62
CA PRO A 193 -14.48 20.15 20.69
C PRO A 193 -14.15 18.72 20.27
N ALA A 194 -13.19 18.54 19.36
CA ALA A 194 -12.75 17.21 18.97
C ALA A 194 -11.82 16.59 20.04
N ALA A 195 -11.59 15.28 19.96
CA ALA A 195 -10.60 14.60 20.81
C ALA A 195 -9.17 15.09 20.55
N MET A 196 -8.87 15.57 19.34
CA MET A 196 -7.56 16.16 19.01
C MET A 196 -7.49 17.61 19.48
N PRO A 197 -6.39 18.02 20.16
CA PRO A 197 -6.24 19.38 20.65
C PRO A 197 -6.43 20.44 19.55
N GLY A 198 -7.12 21.52 19.89
CA GLY A 198 -7.30 22.67 18.98
C GLY A 198 -8.30 22.46 17.84
N ARG A 199 -8.92 21.27 17.70
CA ARG A 199 -9.93 21.01 16.67
C ARG A 199 -11.36 21.16 17.18
N VAL A 200 -12.27 21.59 16.29
CA VAL A 200 -13.72 21.59 16.52
C VAL A 200 -14.45 20.90 15.37
N VAL A 201 -15.57 20.24 15.65
CA VAL A 201 -16.35 19.48 14.68
C VAL A 201 -17.78 20.05 14.64
N VAL A 202 -18.36 20.19 13.46
CA VAL A 202 -19.79 20.48 13.30
C VAL A 202 -20.60 19.18 13.44
N GLN A 203 -21.82 19.24 13.97
CA GLN A 203 -22.65 18.05 14.14
C GLN A 203 -23.27 17.51 12.84
N TRP A 204 -23.05 18.19 11.71
CA TRP A 204 -23.54 17.81 10.39
C TRP A 204 -22.46 17.12 9.57
N ASP A 205 -22.89 16.25 8.66
CA ASP A 205 -21.98 15.65 7.71
C ASP A 205 -21.66 16.59 6.54
N LYS A 206 -20.80 16.12 5.62
CA LYS A 206 -20.35 16.91 4.47
C LYS A 206 -21.49 17.24 3.49
N GLU A 207 -22.48 16.36 3.36
CA GLU A 207 -23.61 16.56 2.44
C GLU A 207 -24.58 17.59 3.02
N ASP A 208 -24.93 17.44 4.30
CA ASP A 208 -25.78 18.40 5.02
C ASP A 208 -25.20 19.83 4.99
N CYS A 209 -23.89 19.97 5.17
CA CYS A 209 -23.22 21.28 5.09
C CYS A 209 -23.26 21.87 3.67
N ALA A 210 -23.13 21.01 2.64
CA ALA A 210 -23.16 21.44 1.24
C ALA A 210 -24.58 21.85 0.81
N ASP A 211 -25.61 21.17 1.28
CA ASP A 211 -27.02 21.51 1.03
C ASP A 211 -27.38 22.90 1.61
N LEU A 212 -26.73 23.31 2.70
CA LEU A 212 -26.83 24.65 3.29
C LEU A 212 -25.94 25.71 2.60
N GLY A 213 -25.18 25.33 1.57
CA GLY A 213 -24.33 26.23 0.81
C GLY A 213 -23.07 26.68 1.55
N ILE A 214 -22.67 25.98 2.62
CA ILE A 214 -21.45 26.28 3.38
C ILE A 214 -20.23 25.89 2.55
N ILE A 215 -19.21 26.77 2.53
CA ILE A 215 -17.96 26.51 1.82
C ILE A 215 -17.26 25.33 2.48
N LYS A 216 -16.87 24.36 1.65
CA LYS A 216 -16.12 23.17 2.05
C LYS A 216 -14.76 23.11 1.36
N VAL A 217 -13.77 22.60 2.10
CA VAL A 217 -12.44 22.26 1.60
C VAL A 217 -12.03 20.93 2.24
N ASP A 218 -11.54 20.00 1.44
CA ASP A 218 -11.04 18.73 1.95
C ASP A 218 -9.52 18.77 2.08
N LEU A 219 -9.02 18.62 3.31
CA LEU A 219 -7.60 18.45 3.60
C LEU A 219 -7.32 16.98 3.91
N LEU A 220 -6.87 16.22 2.90
CA LEU A 220 -6.81 14.76 2.92
C LEU A 220 -5.39 14.28 3.20
N GLY A 221 -5.26 13.26 4.05
CA GLY A 221 -3.96 12.63 4.34
C GLY A 221 -3.69 11.50 3.36
N LEU A 222 -2.57 11.57 2.65
CA LEU A 222 -2.14 10.55 1.71
C LEU A 222 -0.76 10.00 2.10
N GLY A 223 -0.71 8.71 2.45
CA GLY A 223 0.52 8.05 2.91
C GLY A 223 1.67 8.12 1.91
N MET A 224 1.38 7.96 0.61
CA MET A 224 2.41 8.10 -0.42
C MET A 224 3.02 9.50 -0.48
N MET A 225 2.25 10.56 -0.19
CA MET A 225 2.84 11.90 -0.14
C MET A 225 3.81 12.06 1.03
N ALA A 226 3.53 11.42 2.17
CA ALA A 226 4.48 11.38 3.28
C ALA A 226 5.75 10.60 2.91
N VAL A 227 5.62 9.46 2.23
CA VAL A 227 6.78 8.72 1.70
C VAL A 227 7.58 9.56 0.72
N ILE A 228 6.93 10.25 -0.21
CA ILE A 228 7.64 11.08 -1.20
C ILE A 228 8.33 12.27 -0.51
N GLU A 229 7.64 12.97 0.40
CA GLU A 229 8.22 14.10 1.15
C GLU A 229 9.47 13.67 1.92
N GLU A 230 9.36 12.56 2.66
CA GLU A 230 10.47 12.03 3.44
C GLU A 230 11.59 11.49 2.53
N THR A 231 11.24 10.85 1.40
CA THR A 231 12.25 10.39 0.42
C THR A 231 13.06 11.56 -0.12
N ILE A 232 12.40 12.69 -0.46
CA ILE A 232 13.09 13.89 -0.94
C ILE A 232 14.00 14.46 0.14
N GLN A 233 13.55 14.47 1.40
CA GLN A 233 14.37 14.91 2.52
C GLN A 233 15.62 14.02 2.70
N ILE A 234 15.46 12.69 2.64
CA ILE A 234 16.58 11.73 2.70
C ILE A 234 17.53 11.93 1.50
N ILE A 235 17.01 12.16 0.30
CA ILE A 235 17.86 12.42 -0.88
C ILE A 235 18.68 13.69 -0.69
N ARG A 236 18.06 14.78 -0.21
CA ARG A 236 18.77 16.03 0.10
C ARG A 236 19.87 15.82 1.14
N ASP A 237 19.58 15.05 2.19
CA ASP A 237 20.49 14.89 3.32
C ASP A 237 21.62 13.89 3.06
N ASP A 238 21.33 12.74 2.45
CA ASP A 238 22.29 11.64 2.27
C ASP A 238 22.93 11.62 0.87
N TYR A 239 22.16 11.94 -0.19
CA TYR A 239 22.65 11.96 -1.57
C TYR A 239 23.17 13.33 -1.99
N ARG A 240 22.80 14.40 -1.25
CA ARG A 240 23.16 15.80 -1.56
C ARG A 240 22.64 16.26 -2.94
N GLU A 241 21.48 15.74 -3.33
CA GLU A 241 20.77 16.08 -4.57
C GLU A 241 19.43 16.74 -4.25
N GLU A 242 18.95 17.61 -5.14
CA GLU A 242 17.61 18.19 -5.05
C GLU A 242 16.70 17.53 -6.08
N VAL A 243 15.55 17.03 -5.63
CA VAL A 243 14.54 16.41 -6.48
C VAL A 243 13.24 17.20 -6.36
N ASP A 244 12.79 17.73 -7.50
CA ASP A 244 11.49 18.38 -7.62
C ASP A 244 10.51 17.49 -8.39
N ILE A 245 9.43 17.09 -7.71
CA ILE A 245 8.38 16.23 -8.27
C ILE A 245 7.73 16.86 -9.50
N ALA A 246 7.59 18.20 -9.52
CA ALA A 246 6.95 18.91 -10.61
C ALA A 246 7.79 18.90 -11.90
N HIS A 247 9.10 18.65 -11.79
CA HIS A 247 10.05 18.73 -12.89
C HIS A 247 10.77 17.39 -13.15
N LEU A 248 10.19 16.27 -12.71
CA LEU A 248 10.71 14.94 -13.07
C LEU A 248 10.72 14.76 -14.59
N PRO A 249 11.75 14.09 -15.15
CA PRO A 249 11.83 13.86 -16.59
C PRO A 249 10.62 13.03 -17.05
N PRO A 250 9.85 13.44 -18.07
CA PRO A 250 8.61 12.75 -18.43
C PRO A 250 8.83 11.44 -19.20
N ASP A 251 10.04 11.18 -19.70
CA ASP A 251 10.41 10.10 -20.62
C ASP A 251 11.50 9.16 -20.06
N ASP A 252 11.58 9.01 -18.73
CA ASP A 252 12.58 8.14 -18.10
C ASP A 252 12.43 6.65 -18.50
N GLY A 253 13.43 6.12 -19.20
CA GLY A 253 13.43 4.76 -19.71
C GLY A 253 13.47 3.67 -18.63
N ALA A 254 14.10 3.93 -17.47
CA ALA A 254 14.17 2.97 -16.37
C ALA A 254 12.79 2.80 -15.72
N VAL A 255 12.07 3.91 -15.50
CA VAL A 255 10.70 3.90 -15.00
C VAL A 255 9.79 3.10 -15.93
N TYR A 256 9.75 3.43 -17.22
CA TYR A 256 8.87 2.71 -18.16
C TYR A 256 9.25 1.24 -18.31
N ALA A 257 10.54 0.89 -18.24
CA ALA A 257 10.97 -0.50 -18.25
C ALA A 257 10.49 -1.27 -17.01
N ALA A 258 10.58 -0.68 -15.81
CA ALA A 258 10.07 -1.28 -14.57
C ALA A 258 8.55 -1.50 -14.65
N LEU A 259 7.81 -0.48 -15.11
CA LEU A 259 6.36 -0.57 -15.35
C LEU A 259 6.03 -1.71 -16.32
N GLN A 260 6.67 -1.78 -17.48
CA GLN A 260 6.43 -2.84 -18.49
C GLN A 260 6.72 -4.26 -17.97
N GLN A 261 7.67 -4.38 -17.03
CA GLN A 261 8.01 -5.66 -16.40
C GLN A 261 7.12 -5.99 -15.18
N ALA A 262 6.19 -5.10 -14.84
CA ALA A 262 5.37 -5.14 -13.64
C ALA A 262 6.18 -5.16 -12.34
N ASP A 263 7.39 -4.60 -12.32
CA ASP A 263 8.15 -4.40 -11.09
C ASP A 263 7.66 -3.13 -10.40
N THR A 264 6.60 -3.27 -9.61
CA THR A 264 5.84 -2.13 -9.07
C THR A 264 5.51 -2.26 -7.58
N ILE A 265 6.12 -3.22 -6.87
CA ILE A 265 5.94 -3.35 -5.41
C ILE A 265 6.35 -2.04 -4.73
N GLY A 266 5.45 -1.49 -3.90
CA GLY A 266 5.64 -0.22 -3.19
C GLY A 266 5.27 1.03 -4.02
N MET A 267 4.96 0.89 -5.31
CA MET A 267 4.58 2.02 -6.16
C MET A 267 3.09 2.36 -6.03
N PHE A 268 2.77 3.65 -6.01
CA PHE A 268 1.41 4.14 -5.74
C PHE A 268 0.41 3.78 -6.85
N GLN A 269 -0.77 3.24 -6.45
CA GLN A 269 -1.90 2.88 -7.32
C GLN A 269 -1.67 1.79 -8.38
N ILE A 270 -0.42 1.41 -8.66
CA ILE A 270 -0.06 0.47 -9.74
C ILE A 270 0.55 -0.86 -9.24
N GLU A 271 0.56 -1.09 -7.94
CA GLU A 271 1.21 -2.27 -7.32
C GLU A 271 0.28 -3.48 -7.11
N SER A 272 -1.05 -3.33 -7.23
CA SER A 272 -1.95 -4.47 -7.00
C SER A 272 -1.76 -5.57 -8.04
N ARG A 273 -2.08 -6.82 -7.71
CA ARG A 273 -1.99 -7.96 -8.65
C ARG A 273 -2.67 -7.68 -9.99
N ALA A 274 -3.86 -7.09 -9.97
CA ALA A 274 -4.60 -6.79 -11.19
C ALA A 274 -3.87 -5.72 -12.04
N GLN A 275 -3.30 -4.70 -11.40
CA GLN A 275 -2.45 -3.69 -12.06
C GLN A 275 -1.18 -4.33 -12.65
N MET A 276 -0.46 -5.13 -11.86
CA MET A 276 0.73 -5.87 -12.30
C MET A 276 0.44 -6.83 -13.46
N SER A 277 -0.77 -7.39 -13.53
CA SER A 277 -1.18 -8.23 -14.68
C SER A 277 -1.54 -7.42 -15.93
N CYS A 278 -1.91 -6.15 -15.77
CA CYS A 278 -2.29 -5.28 -16.87
C CYS A 278 -1.07 -4.62 -17.52
N LEU A 279 -0.11 -4.20 -16.71
CA LEU A 279 1.09 -3.46 -17.12
C LEU A 279 1.86 -4.08 -18.31
N PRO A 280 2.17 -5.38 -18.35
CA PRO A 280 2.88 -6.00 -19.49
C PRO A 280 2.08 -5.99 -20.80
N ARG A 281 0.75 -5.90 -20.71
CA ARG A 281 -0.18 -5.79 -21.85
C ARG A 281 -0.34 -4.34 -22.30
N LEU A 282 -0.44 -3.42 -21.35
CA LEU A 282 -0.60 -2.00 -21.62
C LEU A 282 0.66 -1.41 -22.28
N ARG A 283 1.84 -1.88 -21.84
CA ARG A 283 3.16 -1.37 -22.23
C ARG A 283 3.25 0.16 -22.16
N PRO A 284 3.26 0.75 -20.95
CA PRO A 284 3.39 2.19 -20.79
C PRO A 284 4.69 2.71 -21.41
N GLN A 285 4.60 3.77 -22.19
CA GLN A 285 5.74 4.44 -22.84
C GLN A 285 5.73 5.96 -22.65
N LYS A 286 4.62 6.51 -22.16
CA LYS A 286 4.45 7.94 -21.90
C LYS A 286 3.52 8.16 -20.71
N PHE A 287 3.54 9.36 -20.15
CA PHE A 287 2.78 9.71 -18.95
C PHE A 287 1.28 9.37 -19.07
N TYR A 288 0.66 9.65 -20.21
CA TYR A 288 -0.76 9.36 -20.41
C TYR A 288 -1.11 7.86 -20.33
N ASP A 289 -0.17 6.96 -20.61
CA ASP A 289 -0.43 5.53 -20.43
C ASP A 289 -0.57 5.18 -18.94
N ILE A 290 0.12 5.89 -18.04
CA ILE A 290 -0.01 5.74 -16.59
C ILE A 290 -1.38 6.25 -16.13
N VAL A 291 -1.86 7.37 -16.70
CA VAL A 291 -3.23 7.89 -16.47
C VAL A 291 -4.27 6.80 -16.79
N VAL A 292 -4.10 6.13 -17.93
CA VAL A 292 -4.96 5.00 -18.31
C VAL A 292 -4.79 3.81 -17.34
N GLN A 293 -3.56 3.47 -16.92
CA GLN A 293 -3.31 2.36 -15.98
C GLN A 293 -4.05 2.57 -14.64
N VAL A 294 -4.03 3.79 -14.10
CA VAL A 294 -4.72 4.14 -12.85
C VAL A 294 -6.25 4.03 -12.99
N ALA A 295 -6.78 4.23 -14.20
CA ALA A 295 -8.22 4.22 -14.45
C ALA A 295 -8.77 2.84 -14.89
N ILE A 296 -8.00 2.06 -15.64
CA ILE A 296 -8.51 0.88 -16.36
C ILE A 296 -8.85 -0.32 -15.47
N ILE A 297 -8.12 -0.51 -14.36
CA ILE A 297 -8.35 -1.62 -13.42
C ILE A 297 -9.32 -1.17 -12.33
N ARG A 298 -10.60 -1.03 -12.70
CA ARG A 298 -11.70 -0.61 -11.83
C ARG A 298 -13.00 -1.34 -12.18
N PRO A 299 -13.97 -1.44 -11.25
CA PRO A 299 -15.24 -2.13 -11.51
C PRO A 299 -15.93 -1.67 -12.80
N GLY A 300 -15.89 -0.37 -13.12
CA GLY A 300 -16.53 0.18 -14.32
C GLY A 300 -16.01 -0.39 -15.63
N PRO A 301 -14.76 -0.11 -16.01
CA PRO A 301 -14.17 -0.68 -17.21
C PRO A 301 -14.22 -2.21 -17.27
N ILE A 302 -14.13 -2.90 -16.11
CA ILE A 302 -14.18 -4.37 -16.03
C ILE A 302 -15.59 -4.89 -16.34
N VAL A 303 -16.63 -4.32 -15.69
CA VAL A 303 -18.03 -4.71 -15.89
C VAL A 303 -18.54 -4.29 -17.27
N GLY A 304 -18.14 -3.11 -17.75
CA GLY A 304 -18.44 -2.61 -19.09
C GLY A 304 -17.68 -3.32 -20.23
N ASN A 305 -16.88 -4.34 -19.93
CA ASN A 305 -16.08 -5.10 -20.89
C ASN A 305 -15.16 -4.22 -21.79
N MET A 306 -14.61 -3.15 -21.23
CA MET A 306 -13.82 -2.14 -21.95
C MET A 306 -12.31 -2.42 -21.88
N VAL A 307 -11.86 -3.13 -20.83
CA VAL A 307 -10.44 -3.44 -20.61
C VAL A 307 -9.85 -4.25 -21.76
N ASN A 308 -10.50 -5.35 -22.15
CA ASN A 308 -9.97 -6.23 -23.21
C ASN A 308 -9.94 -5.54 -24.59
N PRO A 309 -11.01 -4.87 -25.07
CA PRO A 309 -10.96 -4.11 -26.31
C PRO A 309 -9.80 -3.10 -26.37
N TYR A 310 -9.57 -2.36 -25.28
CA TYR A 310 -8.48 -1.40 -25.22
C TYR A 310 -7.11 -2.09 -25.30
N LEU A 311 -6.88 -3.13 -24.52
CA LEU A 311 -5.62 -3.87 -24.50
C LEU A 311 -5.33 -4.59 -25.83
N GLU A 312 -6.32 -5.20 -26.47
CA GLU A 312 -6.15 -5.86 -27.77
C GLU A 312 -5.79 -4.85 -28.88
N ARG A 313 -6.40 -3.66 -28.85
CA ARG A 313 -6.05 -2.55 -29.77
C ARG A 313 -4.64 -2.03 -29.49
N ARG A 314 -4.28 -1.87 -28.20
CA ARG A 314 -2.95 -1.44 -27.78
C ARG A 314 -1.85 -2.42 -28.20
N LEU A 315 -2.15 -3.72 -28.18
CA LEU A 315 -1.26 -4.79 -28.63
C LEU A 315 -1.25 -4.95 -30.17
N GLY A 316 -2.04 -4.17 -30.91
CA GLY A 316 -2.15 -4.26 -32.37
C GLY A 316 -2.89 -5.50 -32.89
N ARG A 317 -3.60 -6.22 -32.03
CA ARG A 317 -4.35 -7.45 -32.37
C ARG A 317 -5.75 -7.17 -32.91
N ALA A 318 -6.27 -5.98 -32.63
CA ALA A 318 -7.53 -5.49 -33.15
C ALA A 318 -7.37 -4.08 -33.74
N PRO A 319 -8.02 -3.77 -34.88
CA PRO A 319 -7.98 -2.41 -35.42
C PRO A 319 -8.72 -1.44 -34.50
N VAL A 320 -8.24 -0.20 -34.44
CA VAL A 320 -8.94 0.89 -33.76
C VAL A 320 -10.23 1.18 -34.53
N LYS A 321 -11.36 1.17 -33.80
CA LYS A 321 -12.69 1.45 -34.35
C LYS A 321 -13.37 2.49 -33.49
N TYR A 322 -14.04 3.43 -34.14
CA TYR A 322 -14.88 4.45 -33.52
C TYR A 322 -16.33 4.18 -33.91
N ALA A 323 -17.28 4.36 -32.99
CA ALA A 323 -18.70 4.19 -33.30
C ALA A 323 -19.16 5.20 -34.38
N HIS A 324 -18.57 6.40 -34.38
CA HIS A 324 -18.83 7.45 -35.37
C HIS A 324 -17.55 8.28 -35.62
N PRO A 325 -17.28 8.77 -36.85
CA PRO A 325 -16.08 9.58 -37.14
C PRO A 325 -15.93 10.82 -36.26
N ALA A 326 -17.05 11.45 -35.89
CA ALA A 326 -17.03 12.62 -34.99
C ALA A 326 -16.48 12.33 -33.58
N LEU A 327 -16.38 11.06 -33.17
CA LEU A 327 -15.86 10.65 -31.87
C LEU A 327 -14.34 10.43 -31.87
N GLU A 328 -13.70 10.42 -33.04
CA GLU A 328 -12.25 10.23 -33.14
C GLU A 328 -11.45 11.23 -32.30
N PRO A 329 -11.72 12.55 -32.33
CA PRO A 329 -10.94 13.51 -31.53
C PRO A 329 -10.93 13.21 -30.03
N VAL A 330 -12.07 12.74 -29.50
CA VAL A 330 -12.23 12.45 -28.06
C VAL A 330 -11.60 11.11 -27.67
N LEU A 331 -11.74 10.10 -28.53
CA LEU A 331 -11.40 8.72 -28.19
C LEU A 331 -10.05 8.27 -28.79
N ARG A 332 -9.38 9.08 -29.61
CA ARG A 332 -8.09 8.72 -30.24
C ARG A 332 -7.05 8.29 -29.20
N ARG A 333 -6.96 9.02 -28.08
CA ARG A 333 -5.98 8.77 -27.00
C ARG A 333 -6.26 7.46 -26.26
N THR A 334 -7.52 7.03 -26.23
CA THR A 334 -7.97 5.76 -25.63
C THR A 334 -8.34 4.72 -26.70
N LEU A 335 -7.78 4.85 -27.90
CA LEU A 335 -7.91 3.87 -28.99
C LEU A 335 -9.37 3.51 -29.31
N GLY A 336 -10.27 4.49 -29.28
CA GLY A 336 -11.69 4.28 -29.59
C GLY A 336 -12.49 3.61 -28.47
N VAL A 337 -11.97 3.55 -27.24
CA VAL A 337 -12.68 3.00 -26.07
C VAL A 337 -12.91 4.13 -25.06
N PRO A 338 -14.15 4.42 -24.64
CA PRO A 338 -14.39 5.42 -23.61
C PRO A 338 -13.96 4.87 -22.24
N LEU A 339 -12.95 5.50 -21.62
CA LEU A 339 -12.41 5.08 -20.32
C LEU A 339 -12.64 6.09 -19.20
N PHE A 340 -13.06 7.31 -19.54
CA PHE A 340 -13.21 8.40 -18.58
C PHE A 340 -14.59 9.05 -18.63
N GLN A 341 -15.02 9.63 -17.52
CA GLN A 341 -16.28 10.39 -17.45
C GLN A 341 -16.29 11.54 -18.45
N GLU A 342 -15.21 12.33 -18.50
CA GLU A 342 -15.05 13.50 -19.36
C GLU A 342 -15.19 13.13 -20.85
N GLN A 343 -14.72 11.94 -21.25
CA GLN A 343 -14.89 11.46 -22.62
C GLN A 343 -16.36 11.21 -22.96
N LEU A 344 -17.14 10.65 -22.04
CA LEU A 344 -18.57 10.40 -22.26
C LEU A 344 -19.38 11.69 -22.32
N LEU A 345 -19.03 12.66 -21.48
CA LEU A 345 -19.63 13.99 -21.53
C LEU A 345 -19.35 14.66 -22.88
N LYS A 346 -18.09 14.62 -23.34
CA LYS A 346 -17.72 15.10 -24.68
C LYS A 346 -18.42 14.33 -25.80
N MET A 347 -18.60 13.02 -25.67
CA MET A 347 -19.39 12.22 -26.62
C MET A 347 -20.85 12.71 -26.70
N ALA A 348 -21.49 12.98 -25.56
CA ALA A 348 -22.86 13.51 -25.54
C ALA A 348 -22.93 14.92 -26.15
N MET A 349 -21.98 15.80 -25.84
CA MET A 349 -21.90 17.14 -26.44
C MET A 349 -21.71 17.07 -27.97
N ILE A 350 -20.80 16.22 -28.45
CA ILE A 350 -20.51 16.08 -29.88
C ILE A 350 -21.61 15.35 -30.64
N CYS A 351 -22.15 14.26 -30.12
CA CYS A 351 -23.15 13.45 -30.83
C CYS A 351 -24.58 14.00 -30.68
N ALA A 352 -24.91 14.62 -29.54
CA ALA A 352 -26.27 15.05 -29.23
C ALA A 352 -26.46 16.57 -29.05
N ASN A 353 -25.40 17.39 -29.19
CA ASN A 353 -25.42 18.83 -28.92
C ASN A 353 -25.86 19.17 -27.49
N PHE A 354 -25.51 18.34 -26.51
CA PHE A 354 -25.74 18.68 -25.11
C PHE A 354 -24.95 19.94 -24.74
N THR A 355 -25.57 20.83 -23.96
CA THR A 355 -24.84 21.93 -23.31
C THR A 355 -23.96 21.38 -22.18
N GLY A 356 -23.08 22.23 -21.63
CA GLY A 356 -22.27 21.87 -20.46
C GLY A 356 -23.15 21.49 -19.25
N GLY A 357 -24.26 22.19 -19.03
CA GLY A 357 -25.20 21.85 -17.95
C GLY A 357 -25.98 20.55 -18.19
N GLU A 358 -26.38 20.26 -19.44
CA GLU A 358 -27.01 18.98 -19.79
C GLU A 358 -26.05 17.79 -19.66
N ALA A 359 -24.76 17.99 -19.99
CA ALA A 359 -23.73 16.99 -19.77
C ALA A 359 -23.52 16.70 -18.27
N GLU A 360 -23.55 17.73 -17.42
CA GLU A 360 -23.48 17.54 -15.96
C GLU A 360 -24.77 16.89 -15.39
N GLU A 361 -25.94 17.21 -15.95
CA GLU A 361 -27.21 16.53 -15.61
C GLU A 361 -27.10 15.02 -15.90
N LEU A 362 -26.55 14.66 -17.08
CA LEU A 362 -26.23 13.28 -17.46
C LEU A 362 -25.30 12.64 -16.41
N ARG A 363 -24.20 13.30 -16.03
CA ARG A 363 -23.27 12.78 -15.00
C ARG A 363 -23.94 12.53 -13.65
N ARG A 364 -24.82 13.44 -13.19
CA ARG A 364 -25.52 13.26 -11.91
C ARG A 364 -26.49 12.09 -11.97
N ALA A 365 -27.27 11.98 -13.06
CA ALA A 365 -28.17 10.84 -13.25
C ALA A 365 -27.43 9.50 -13.22
N MET A 366 -26.16 9.48 -13.64
CA MET A 366 -25.29 8.32 -13.55
C MET A 366 -24.84 7.96 -12.12
N GLY A 367 -24.58 8.96 -11.27
CA GLY A 367 -24.00 8.76 -9.93
C GLY A 367 -24.97 8.31 -8.83
N PHE A 368 -26.29 8.49 -9.00
CA PHE A 368 -27.25 8.12 -7.97
C PHE A 368 -27.69 6.66 -8.09
N LYS A 369 -27.54 5.89 -7.01
CA LYS A 369 -28.09 4.51 -6.85
C LYS A 369 -29.62 4.39 -7.03
N ARG A 370 -30.34 5.49 -7.26
CA ARG A 370 -31.81 5.59 -7.14
C ARG A 370 -32.53 6.41 -8.22
N SER A 371 -31.99 6.59 -9.43
CA SER A 371 -32.79 7.23 -10.48
C SER A 371 -32.71 6.58 -11.86
N GLU A 372 -33.22 5.35 -11.97
CA GLU A 372 -33.54 4.75 -13.28
C GLU A 372 -34.42 5.67 -14.13
N GLN A 373 -35.34 6.40 -13.49
CA GLN A 373 -36.23 7.33 -14.18
C GLN A 373 -35.49 8.50 -14.83
N ARG A 374 -34.58 9.17 -14.11
CA ARG A 374 -33.79 10.28 -14.67
C ARG A 374 -32.89 9.82 -15.82
N MET A 375 -32.34 8.61 -15.72
CA MET A 375 -31.52 8.06 -16.79
C MET A 375 -32.34 7.80 -18.06
N LYS A 376 -33.57 7.30 -17.93
CA LYS A 376 -34.50 7.15 -19.07
C LYS A 376 -34.84 8.49 -19.71
N ASP A 377 -35.12 9.52 -18.91
CA ASP A 377 -35.46 10.85 -19.42
C ASP A 377 -34.30 11.48 -20.21
N ILE A 378 -33.07 11.34 -19.70
CA ILE A 378 -31.87 11.83 -20.38
C ILE A 378 -31.54 11.00 -21.62
N GLU A 379 -31.75 9.69 -21.60
CA GLU A 379 -31.59 8.85 -22.78
C GLU A 379 -32.49 9.31 -23.93
N VAL A 380 -33.74 9.69 -23.65
CA VAL A 380 -34.67 10.24 -24.64
C VAL A 380 -34.12 11.54 -25.24
N LYS A 381 -33.59 12.46 -24.42
CA LYS A 381 -32.94 13.69 -24.90
C LYS A 381 -31.73 13.37 -25.77
N LEU A 382 -30.87 12.46 -25.32
CA LEU A 382 -29.64 12.04 -25.99
C LEU A 382 -29.93 11.46 -27.38
N ARG A 383 -30.88 10.52 -27.46
CA ARG A 383 -31.33 9.93 -28.74
C ARG A 383 -31.91 10.97 -29.68
N ARG A 384 -32.74 11.89 -29.17
CA ARG A 384 -33.30 12.99 -29.97
C ARG A 384 -32.21 13.92 -30.52
N GLY A 385 -31.22 14.27 -29.70
CA GLY A 385 -30.08 15.07 -30.12
C GLY A 385 -29.25 14.38 -31.21
N MET A 386 -28.96 13.09 -31.03
CA MET A 386 -28.26 12.27 -32.03
C MET A 386 -29.01 12.18 -33.36
N ALA A 387 -30.33 11.99 -33.32
CA ALA A 387 -31.16 11.94 -34.52
C ALA A 387 -31.11 13.25 -35.31
N LYS A 388 -31.05 14.41 -34.64
CA LYS A 388 -30.87 15.71 -35.30
C LYS A 388 -29.53 15.85 -36.03
N LYS A 389 -28.50 15.10 -35.62
CA LYS A 389 -27.19 15.01 -36.31
C LYS A 389 -27.10 13.89 -37.34
N GLY A 390 -28.20 13.19 -37.63
CA GLY A 390 -28.22 12.06 -38.55
C GLY A 390 -27.63 10.76 -37.97
N ILE A 391 -27.38 10.70 -36.65
CA ILE A 391 -26.91 9.49 -35.97
C ILE A 391 -28.14 8.69 -35.53
N VAL A 392 -28.48 7.66 -36.29
CA VAL A 392 -29.66 6.80 -36.08
C VAL A 392 -29.32 5.31 -36.21
N GLY A 393 -30.22 4.44 -35.73
CA GLY A 393 -30.06 3.00 -35.82
C GLY A 393 -28.92 2.46 -34.94
N ARG A 394 -28.18 1.47 -35.45
CA ARG A 394 -27.19 0.71 -34.67
C ARG A 394 -26.10 1.58 -34.03
N THR A 395 -25.63 2.61 -34.73
CA THR A 395 -24.61 3.53 -34.19
C THR A 395 -25.14 4.32 -32.99
N GLN A 396 -26.42 4.71 -33.02
CA GLN A 396 -27.06 5.41 -31.91
C GLN A 396 -27.15 4.49 -30.69
N ASP A 397 -27.57 3.23 -30.89
CA ASP A 397 -27.68 2.25 -29.79
C ASP A 397 -26.33 1.97 -29.14
N GLU A 398 -25.27 1.80 -29.94
CA GLU A 398 -23.91 1.57 -29.44
C GLU A 398 -23.40 2.75 -28.59
N ILE A 399 -23.64 3.99 -29.01
CA ILE A 399 -23.23 5.19 -28.25
C ILE A 399 -24.01 5.29 -26.93
N VAL A 400 -25.32 5.03 -26.95
CA VAL A 400 -26.16 5.04 -25.74
C VAL A 400 -25.71 3.96 -24.76
N GLU A 401 -25.44 2.75 -25.25
CA GLU A 401 -24.95 1.64 -24.42
C GLU A 401 -23.58 1.94 -23.79
N GLN A 402 -22.66 2.53 -24.55
CA GLN A 402 -21.36 2.96 -24.03
C GLN A 402 -21.49 4.02 -22.92
N ILE A 403 -22.40 4.99 -23.09
CA ILE A 403 -22.66 6.03 -22.08
C ILE A 403 -23.33 5.41 -20.83
N ALA A 404 -24.33 4.55 -21.01
CA ALA A 404 -25.09 3.94 -19.92
C ALA A 404 -24.26 2.92 -19.11
N SER A 405 -23.45 2.10 -19.77
CA SER A 405 -22.61 1.07 -19.10
C SER A 405 -21.58 1.67 -18.15
N PHE A 406 -21.14 2.91 -18.40
CA PHE A 406 -20.18 3.62 -17.57
C PHE A 406 -20.81 4.44 -16.44
N ALA A 407 -22.14 4.63 -16.48
CA ALA A 407 -22.87 5.46 -15.53
C ALA A 407 -22.58 5.07 -14.07
N LEU A 408 -22.54 3.77 -13.80
CA LEU A 408 -22.43 3.24 -12.45
C LEU A 408 -21.01 3.35 -11.86
N TYR A 409 -19.98 3.58 -12.67
CA TYR A 409 -18.58 3.37 -12.25
C TYR A 409 -17.53 4.22 -12.99
N GLY A 410 -17.94 5.25 -13.74
CA GLY A 410 -17.01 6.07 -14.50
C GLY A 410 -15.98 6.75 -13.61
N PHE A 411 -14.75 6.86 -14.09
CA PHE A 411 -13.66 7.50 -13.34
C PHE A 411 -13.26 8.84 -13.98
N PRO A 412 -13.06 9.93 -13.22
CA PRO A 412 -12.65 11.20 -13.79
C PRO A 412 -11.21 11.16 -14.32
N GLU A 413 -11.00 11.63 -15.55
CA GLU A 413 -9.70 11.75 -16.21
C GLU A 413 -8.78 12.71 -15.45
N SER A 414 -9.31 13.85 -15.04
CA SER A 414 -8.62 14.87 -14.24
C SER A 414 -8.06 14.31 -12.92
N HIS A 415 -8.87 13.50 -12.24
CA HIS A 415 -8.46 12.83 -11.01
C HIS A 415 -7.44 11.70 -11.28
N ALA A 416 -7.63 10.93 -12.37
CA ALA A 416 -6.65 9.92 -12.80
C ALA A 416 -5.29 10.54 -13.11
N ALA A 417 -5.27 11.69 -13.78
CA ALA A 417 -4.05 12.42 -14.11
C ALA A 417 -3.30 12.87 -12.86
N SER A 418 -4.04 13.40 -11.88
CA SER A 418 -3.47 13.83 -10.60
C SER A 418 -2.77 12.67 -9.87
N PHE A 419 -3.40 11.50 -9.81
CA PHE A 419 -2.80 10.32 -9.18
C PHE A 419 -1.69 9.68 -10.00
N ALA A 420 -1.73 9.80 -11.33
CA ALA A 420 -0.67 9.31 -12.20
C ALA A 420 0.65 10.05 -11.97
N LEU A 421 0.63 11.34 -11.60
CA LEU A 421 1.83 12.08 -11.19
C LEU A 421 2.51 11.43 -9.98
N LEU A 422 1.74 11.11 -8.94
CA LEU A 422 2.26 10.43 -7.75
C LEU A 422 2.72 8.99 -8.04
N ALA A 423 2.00 8.28 -8.92
CA ALA A 423 2.42 6.96 -9.39
C ALA A 423 3.77 7.05 -10.12
N TYR A 424 3.93 8.02 -11.02
CA TYR A 424 5.18 8.26 -11.74
C TYR A 424 6.31 8.65 -10.78
N ALA A 425 6.06 9.57 -9.85
CA ALA A 425 7.04 9.98 -8.85
C ALA A 425 7.50 8.80 -7.98
N SER A 426 6.57 7.99 -7.48
CA SER A 426 6.93 6.79 -6.69
C SER A 426 7.75 5.78 -7.50
N ALA A 427 7.46 5.63 -8.80
CA ALA A 427 8.23 4.76 -9.68
C ALA A 427 9.65 5.31 -9.94
N TYR A 428 9.77 6.61 -10.20
CA TYR A 428 11.04 7.29 -10.38
C TYR A 428 11.93 7.16 -9.14
N LEU A 429 11.38 7.47 -7.96
CA LEU A 429 12.10 7.37 -6.68
C LEU A 429 12.53 5.92 -6.38
N LYS A 430 11.67 4.93 -6.63
CA LYS A 430 12.07 3.51 -6.48
C LYS A 430 13.21 3.12 -7.43
N CYS A 431 13.13 3.54 -8.70
CA CYS A 431 14.12 3.17 -9.71
C CYS A 431 15.49 3.81 -9.47
N HIS A 432 15.53 5.08 -9.05
CA HIS A 432 16.79 5.84 -8.92
C HIS A 432 17.32 5.95 -7.49
N TYR A 433 16.43 5.95 -6.49
CA TYR A 433 16.76 6.15 -5.07
C TYR A 433 16.19 5.04 -4.18
N LEU A 434 16.44 3.78 -4.57
CA LEU A 434 15.87 2.60 -3.92
C LEU A 434 16.05 2.59 -2.39
N ALA A 435 17.23 2.99 -1.88
CA ALA A 435 17.51 2.98 -0.45
C ALA A 435 16.64 4.01 0.30
N ALA A 436 16.62 5.26 -0.17
CA ALA A 436 15.81 6.34 0.41
C ALA A 436 14.32 6.03 0.33
N PHE A 437 13.84 5.61 -0.84
CA PHE A 437 12.42 5.26 -1.04
C PHE A 437 11.99 4.11 -0.13
N THR A 438 12.84 3.08 0.04
CA THR A 438 12.54 1.96 0.95
C THR A 438 12.54 2.41 2.42
N ALA A 439 13.48 3.27 2.84
CA ALA A 439 13.52 3.82 4.20
C ALA A 439 12.23 4.58 4.53
N ALA A 440 11.86 5.56 3.69
CA ALA A 440 10.65 6.35 3.85
C ALA A 440 9.38 5.48 3.80
N THR A 441 9.33 4.49 2.91
CA THR A 441 8.19 3.55 2.85
C THR A 441 8.02 2.76 4.14
N LEU A 442 9.10 2.41 4.84
CA LEU A 442 9.05 1.71 6.13
C LEU A 442 8.67 2.65 7.28
N ASN A 443 9.17 3.89 7.28
CA ASN A 443 8.91 4.89 8.30
C ASN A 443 7.43 5.32 8.31
N ASN A 444 6.76 5.29 7.16
CA ASN A 444 5.35 5.68 7.00
C ASN A 444 4.35 4.50 7.06
N GLN A 445 4.74 3.33 7.56
CA GLN A 445 3.82 2.19 7.73
C GLN A 445 2.84 2.41 8.89
N PRO A 446 1.61 1.89 8.82
CA PRO A 446 1.07 1.02 7.78
C PRO A 446 0.53 1.77 6.56
N MET A 447 1.00 1.41 5.35
CA MET A 447 0.45 1.90 4.09
C MET A 447 0.79 0.97 2.91
N GLY A 448 0.13 1.19 1.78
CA GLY A 448 0.36 0.43 0.55
C GLY A 448 -0.26 -0.97 0.58
N PHE A 449 0.01 -1.74 -0.47
CA PHE A 449 -0.58 -3.05 -0.69
C PHE A 449 0.18 -4.20 -0.04
N TYR A 450 1.50 -4.03 0.19
CA TYR A 450 2.40 -5.07 0.69
C TYR A 450 2.89 -4.79 2.11
N GLN A 451 3.11 -5.85 2.87
CA GLN A 451 3.69 -5.78 4.22
C GLN A 451 5.18 -5.37 4.16
N PRO A 452 5.73 -4.78 5.25
CA PRO A 452 7.14 -4.38 5.33
C PRO A 452 8.13 -5.48 4.94
N PHE A 453 7.81 -6.74 5.29
CA PHE A 453 8.60 -7.91 4.90
C PHE A 453 8.79 -8.03 3.38
N THR A 454 7.70 -8.00 2.61
CA THR A 454 7.74 -8.14 1.15
C THR A 454 8.44 -6.94 0.50
N ILE A 455 8.25 -5.72 1.03
CA ILE A 455 8.96 -4.51 0.58
C ILE A 455 10.48 -4.67 0.75
N ILE A 456 10.92 -5.14 1.92
CA ILE A 456 12.35 -5.37 2.18
C ILE A 456 12.91 -6.49 1.30
N LYS A 457 12.18 -7.59 1.14
CA LYS A 457 12.61 -8.69 0.27
C LYS A 457 12.71 -8.24 -1.18
N ASP A 458 11.80 -7.37 -1.61
CA ASP A 458 11.86 -6.75 -2.94
C ASP A 458 13.10 -5.88 -3.10
N ALA A 459 13.36 -4.98 -2.15
CA ALA A 459 14.55 -4.14 -2.19
C ALA A 459 15.85 -4.97 -2.18
N GLN A 460 15.91 -6.05 -1.39
CA GLN A 460 17.04 -6.98 -1.36
C GLN A 460 17.24 -7.71 -2.69
N ARG A 461 16.16 -8.11 -3.39
CA ARG A 461 16.24 -8.69 -4.75
C ARG A 461 16.77 -7.69 -5.77
N HIS A 462 16.56 -6.40 -5.54
CA HIS A 462 17.12 -5.30 -6.33
C HIS A 462 18.54 -4.88 -5.89
N GLY A 463 19.14 -5.59 -4.93
CA GLY A 463 20.54 -5.39 -4.50
C GLY A 463 20.73 -4.48 -3.30
N LEU A 464 19.66 -3.97 -2.67
CA LEU A 464 19.78 -3.14 -1.47
C LEU A 464 20.27 -3.97 -0.27
N LYS A 465 21.39 -3.56 0.33
CA LYS A 465 21.85 -4.11 1.61
C LYS A 465 21.03 -3.50 2.76
N VAL A 466 20.40 -4.37 3.55
CA VAL A 466 19.59 -3.98 4.72
C VAL A 466 20.25 -4.48 5.99
N LEU A 467 20.42 -3.58 6.95
CA LEU A 467 21.12 -3.79 8.20
C LEU A 467 20.11 -3.85 9.36
N PRO A 468 20.33 -4.70 10.38
CA PRO A 468 19.36 -4.91 11.45
C PRO A 468 19.21 -3.67 12.33
N VAL A 469 18.16 -3.68 13.16
CA VAL A 469 18.04 -2.76 14.28
C VAL A 469 19.23 -2.98 15.23
N ASP A 470 19.87 -1.90 15.64
CA ASP A 470 21.05 -1.89 16.49
C ASP A 470 20.94 -0.70 17.46
N VAL A 471 20.82 -0.93 18.76
CA VAL A 471 20.66 0.17 19.73
C VAL A 471 21.87 1.12 19.77
N THR A 472 23.03 0.67 19.31
CA THR A 472 24.26 1.46 19.25
C THR A 472 24.36 2.31 17.98
N ARG A 473 23.45 2.15 17.00
CA ARG A 473 23.51 2.86 15.71
C ARG A 473 22.15 3.34 15.18
N SER A 474 21.11 2.51 15.23
CA SER A 474 19.77 2.81 14.71
C SER A 474 19.17 4.05 15.37
N ASN A 475 18.60 4.94 14.56
CA ASN A 475 17.73 6.00 15.05
C ASN A 475 16.32 5.46 15.35
N TRP A 476 15.41 6.34 15.77
CA TRP A 476 13.99 5.98 15.83
C TRP A 476 13.51 5.53 14.46
N GLU A 477 13.72 6.37 13.45
CA GLU A 477 13.44 6.12 12.03
C GLU A 477 14.50 5.25 11.34
N CYS A 478 14.11 4.59 10.25
CA CYS A 478 15.05 3.93 9.35
C CYS A 478 15.88 4.99 8.63
N THR A 479 17.19 4.76 8.52
CA THR A 479 18.14 5.72 7.94
C THR A 479 19.06 5.04 6.93
N LEU A 480 19.85 5.84 6.21
CA LEU A 480 20.87 5.34 5.31
C LEU A 480 22.25 5.33 5.99
N GLU A 481 23.10 4.40 5.56
CA GLU A 481 24.51 4.33 5.94
C GLU A 481 25.35 4.17 4.67
N SER A 482 26.46 4.92 4.54
CA SER A 482 27.34 4.77 3.39
C SER A 482 27.97 3.37 3.35
N SER A 483 28.02 2.77 2.16
CA SER A 483 28.59 1.44 1.91
C SER A 483 30.06 1.33 2.38
N ALA A 484 30.81 2.45 2.43
CA ALA A 484 32.15 2.51 3.02
C ALA A 484 32.15 2.30 4.55
N GLN A 485 31.25 2.95 5.30
CA GLN A 485 31.07 2.73 6.74
C GLN A 485 30.42 1.38 7.07
N GLY A 486 29.62 0.84 6.14
CA GLY A 486 29.13 -0.54 6.23
C GLY A 486 30.20 -1.60 5.93
N ALA A 487 31.27 -1.23 5.19
CA ALA A 487 32.37 -2.10 4.79
C ALA A 487 33.55 -2.10 5.78
N VAL A 488 33.73 -1.04 6.59
CA VAL A 488 34.72 -1.08 7.68
C VAL A 488 34.37 -2.16 8.73
N ASP A 489 33.08 -2.48 8.88
CA ASP A 489 32.59 -3.55 9.77
C ASP A 489 32.17 -4.86 9.06
N SER A 490 32.01 -4.85 7.73
CA SER A 490 31.92 -6.09 6.94
C SER A 490 33.24 -6.31 6.21
N GLY A 491 34.23 -6.87 6.90
CA GLY A 491 35.55 -7.09 6.35
C GLY A 491 35.54 -7.98 5.10
N GLN A 492 35.46 -7.37 3.92
CA GLN A 492 35.91 -7.97 2.66
C GLN A 492 36.07 -6.94 1.53
N LYS A 493 37.30 -6.83 1.01
CA LYS A 493 37.58 -6.46 -0.38
C LYS A 493 37.53 -7.75 -1.20
N ASP A 494 36.42 -8.02 -1.88
CA ASP A 494 36.42 -9.03 -2.94
C ASP A 494 36.94 -8.40 -4.23
N ARG A 495 38.25 -8.52 -4.43
CA ARG A 495 38.82 -8.55 -5.78
C ARG A 495 38.52 -9.94 -6.36
N CYS A 496 37.43 -10.06 -7.10
CA CYS A 496 37.32 -11.12 -8.09
C CYS A 496 38.30 -10.81 -9.23
N GLN A 497 39.50 -11.38 -9.14
CA GLN A 497 40.34 -11.59 -10.32
C GLN A 497 39.64 -12.64 -11.18
N VAL A 498 39.14 -12.20 -12.33
CA VAL A 498 38.72 -13.08 -13.41
C VAL A 498 39.98 -13.79 -13.91
N SER A 499 40.17 -15.06 -13.56
CA SER A 499 41.19 -15.89 -14.18
C SER A 499 40.66 -16.40 -15.51
N ASP A 500 41.28 -15.90 -16.58
CA ASP A 500 41.14 -16.36 -17.97
C ASP A 500 41.27 -17.89 -18.07
N VAL A 501 40.17 -18.57 -18.35
CA VAL A 501 40.19 -19.91 -18.95
C VAL A 501 39.74 -19.76 -20.40
N ARG A 502 40.73 -19.70 -21.29
CA ARG A 502 40.53 -19.84 -22.73
C ARG A 502 40.07 -21.27 -23.03
N CYS A 503 38.81 -21.43 -23.41
CA CYS A 503 38.36 -22.55 -24.22
C CYS A 503 37.80 -21.98 -25.53
N GLN A 504 38.58 -22.17 -26.60
CA GLN A 504 38.18 -21.93 -27.97
C GLN A 504 37.07 -22.92 -28.33
N ASN A 505 35.95 -22.42 -28.85
CA ASN A 505 35.25 -23.02 -29.99
C ASN A 505 34.17 -22.07 -30.50
N GLU A 506 34.24 -21.80 -31.79
CA GLU A 506 33.38 -20.92 -32.58
C GLU A 506 32.03 -21.59 -32.88
N SER A 507 30.94 -20.82 -32.78
CA SER A 507 29.88 -20.74 -33.81
C SER A 507 28.78 -19.78 -33.36
N SER A 508 28.25 -19.08 -34.36
CA SER A 508 27.43 -17.88 -34.32
C SER A 508 25.97 -18.09 -33.91
N ASP A 509 25.42 -17.15 -33.13
CA ASP A 509 24.31 -16.25 -33.51
C ASP A 509 23.35 -15.87 -32.37
N VAL A 510 22.95 -14.59 -32.41
CA VAL A 510 21.91 -13.87 -31.64
C VAL A 510 22.22 -13.53 -30.17
N ARG A 511 22.91 -12.40 -29.95
CA ARG A 511 22.98 -11.72 -28.65
C ARG A 511 21.73 -10.86 -28.42
N VAL A 512 20.94 -11.24 -27.41
CA VAL A 512 19.98 -10.34 -26.74
C VAL A 512 20.80 -9.37 -25.87
N PRO A 513 20.60 -8.04 -25.93
CA PRO A 513 21.34 -7.13 -25.06
C PRO A 513 20.80 -7.21 -23.63
N THR A 514 21.54 -7.86 -22.73
CA THR A 514 21.34 -7.78 -21.28
C THR A 514 22.30 -6.74 -20.69
N ASP A 515 22.07 -5.47 -21.00
CA ASP A 515 22.75 -4.36 -20.33
C ASP A 515 21.87 -3.90 -19.15
N ARG A 516 21.89 -4.67 -18.05
CA ARG A 516 21.49 -4.15 -16.73
C ARG A 516 22.77 -3.80 -16.00
N ARG A 517 23.13 -2.51 -15.96
CA ARG A 517 24.03 -2.03 -14.91
C ARG A 517 23.37 -2.38 -13.57
N PRO A 518 24.03 -3.10 -12.64
CA PRO A 518 23.50 -3.23 -11.30
C PRO A 518 23.37 -1.82 -10.72
N LEU A 519 22.21 -1.50 -10.14
CA LEU A 519 22.04 -0.34 -9.26
C LEU A 519 23.00 -0.53 -8.08
N THR A 520 24.25 -0.14 -8.24
CA THR A 520 25.22 -0.09 -7.15
C THR A 520 24.77 1.04 -6.24
N THR A 521 23.98 0.70 -5.24
CA THR A 521 23.58 1.65 -4.21
C THR A 521 24.81 1.88 -3.32
N ASP A 522 25.34 3.11 -3.36
CA ASP A 522 26.40 3.55 -2.44
C ASP A 522 25.90 3.62 -0.98
N HIS A 523 24.62 3.38 -0.75
CA HIS A 523 23.94 3.41 0.55
C HIS A 523 23.34 2.05 0.92
N CYS A 524 23.49 1.70 2.18
CA CYS A 524 22.79 0.61 2.86
C CYS A 524 21.63 1.18 3.68
N LEU A 525 20.56 0.40 3.84
CA LEU A 525 19.43 0.76 4.69
C LEU A 525 19.64 0.23 6.12
N ARG A 526 19.59 1.09 7.13
CA ARG A 526 19.55 0.73 8.56
C ARG A 526 18.12 0.71 9.05
N LEU A 527 17.66 -0.42 9.59
CA LEU A 527 16.35 -0.47 10.23
C LEU A 527 16.33 0.38 11.51
N GLY A 528 15.27 1.19 11.64
CA GLY A 528 15.03 2.04 12.81
C GLY A 528 14.43 1.26 13.99
N LEU A 529 14.49 1.86 15.17
CA LEU A 529 13.86 1.33 16.39
C LEU A 529 12.33 1.23 16.24
N LEU A 530 11.71 2.06 15.40
CA LEU A 530 10.27 2.02 15.12
C LEU A 530 9.79 0.65 14.59
N CYS A 531 10.70 -0.13 13.97
CA CYS A 531 10.36 -1.43 13.42
C CYS A 531 10.13 -2.47 14.53
N VAL A 532 10.52 -2.19 15.77
CA VAL A 532 10.34 -3.10 16.91
C VAL A 532 8.91 -2.98 17.45
N LYS A 533 8.09 -4.00 17.19
CA LYS A 533 6.67 -4.02 17.58
C LYS A 533 6.52 -3.89 19.09
N GLY A 534 5.77 -2.88 19.50
CA GLY A 534 5.45 -2.62 20.91
C GLY A 534 6.58 -1.96 21.69
N LEU A 535 7.59 -1.40 21.03
CA LEU A 535 8.50 -0.41 21.61
C LEU A 535 7.84 0.98 21.51
N ARG A 536 7.79 1.73 22.61
CA ARG A 536 7.25 3.10 22.60
C ARG A 536 8.24 4.07 21.96
N GLU A 537 7.71 5.04 21.23
CA GLU A 537 8.50 6.11 20.59
C GLU A 537 9.34 6.89 21.60
N GLU A 538 8.75 7.29 22.72
CA GLU A 538 9.44 7.95 23.83
C GLU A 538 10.68 7.16 24.27
N ALA A 539 10.53 5.86 24.55
CA ALA A 539 11.64 5.01 24.96
C ALA A 539 12.70 4.86 23.86
N GLY A 540 12.29 4.72 22.59
CA GLY A 540 13.20 4.67 21.46
C GLY A 540 14.00 5.96 21.28
N ARG A 541 13.37 7.13 21.43
CA ARG A 541 14.03 8.43 21.38
C ARG A 541 14.98 8.63 22.56
N SER A 542 14.63 8.19 23.77
CA SER A 542 15.53 8.22 24.93
C SER A 542 16.78 7.36 24.72
N ILE A 543 16.69 6.19 24.05
CA ILE A 543 17.86 5.39 23.67
C ILE A 543 18.80 6.20 22.75
N VAL A 544 18.23 6.86 21.73
CA VAL A 544 19.01 7.67 20.78
C VAL A 544 19.68 8.85 21.48
N GLN A 545 18.95 9.54 22.36
CA GLN A 545 19.47 10.65 23.15
C GLN A 545 20.61 10.21 24.07
N ALA A 546 20.39 9.17 24.89
CA ALA A 546 21.41 8.65 25.78
C ALA A 546 22.67 8.25 25.00
N ARG A 547 22.52 7.52 23.90
CA ARG A 547 23.65 7.14 23.02
C ARG A 547 24.44 8.34 22.51
N SER A 548 23.77 9.45 22.16
CA SER A 548 24.43 10.63 21.60
C SER A 548 25.44 11.26 22.55
N GLU A 549 25.26 11.08 23.86
CA GLU A 549 26.21 11.55 24.88
C GLU A 549 27.47 10.68 24.92
N LYS A 550 27.30 9.36 25.02
CA LYS A 550 28.37 8.33 25.05
C LYS A 550 27.86 6.97 24.58
N PRO A 551 28.70 6.15 23.89
CA PRO A 551 28.35 4.77 23.56
C PRO A 551 27.98 3.94 24.79
N PHE A 552 27.06 2.98 24.63
CA PHE A 552 26.69 2.06 25.71
C PHE A 552 27.80 1.04 25.94
N MET A 553 28.24 0.89 27.19
CA MET A 553 29.32 -0.04 27.55
C MET A 553 28.82 -1.43 27.98
N SER A 554 27.56 -1.52 28.40
CA SER A 554 26.94 -2.78 28.84
C SER A 554 25.42 -2.63 28.86
N LEU A 555 24.72 -3.75 29.07
CA LEU A 555 23.27 -3.71 29.24
C LEU A 555 22.85 -2.98 30.54
N ASP A 556 23.65 -3.08 31.61
CA ASP A 556 23.44 -2.31 32.84
C ASP A 556 23.57 -0.80 32.59
N ASP A 557 24.55 -0.39 31.77
CA ASP A 557 24.73 1.01 31.39
C ASP A 557 23.51 1.54 30.61
N LEU A 558 23.02 0.75 29.65
CA LEU A 558 21.80 1.08 28.90
C LEU A 558 20.58 1.24 29.83
N HIS A 559 20.33 0.27 30.72
CA HIS A 559 19.17 0.33 31.60
C HIS A 559 19.23 1.49 32.59
N ARG A 560 20.42 1.78 33.12
CA ARG A 560 20.63 2.90 34.06
C ARG A 560 20.42 4.26 33.39
N ARG A 561 20.88 4.41 32.14
CA ARG A 561 20.83 5.68 31.39
C ARG A 561 19.50 5.93 30.70
N VAL A 562 18.67 4.89 30.53
CA VAL A 562 17.36 4.96 29.89
C VAL A 562 16.29 4.38 30.83
N PRO A 563 15.94 5.09 31.91
CA PRO A 563 14.97 4.60 32.90
C PRO A 563 13.55 4.45 32.33
N GLU A 564 13.22 5.12 31.21
CA GLU A 564 11.93 5.00 30.54
C GLU A 564 11.73 3.61 29.93
N LEU A 565 12.82 2.87 29.67
CA LEU A 565 12.80 1.58 29.00
C LEU A 565 12.32 0.48 29.94
N ARG A 566 11.14 -0.06 29.65
CA ARG A 566 10.54 -1.11 30.47
C ARG A 566 11.21 -2.45 30.22
N LYS A 567 11.09 -3.35 31.20
CA LYS A 567 11.60 -4.73 31.10
C LYS A 567 11.07 -5.47 29.87
N ASP A 568 9.79 -5.31 29.53
CA ASP A 568 9.21 -5.96 28.36
C ASP A 568 9.78 -5.39 27.05
N GLU A 569 10.09 -4.10 26.98
CA GLU A 569 10.76 -3.44 25.85
C GLU A 569 12.21 -3.92 25.70
N LEU A 570 12.97 -4.03 26.80
CA LEU A 570 14.30 -4.65 26.80
C LEU A 570 14.28 -6.09 26.28
N ARG A 571 13.30 -6.91 26.73
CA ARG A 571 13.13 -8.29 26.23
C ARG A 571 12.86 -8.31 24.72
N LYS A 572 12.04 -7.38 24.21
CA LYS A 572 11.75 -7.27 22.77
C LYS A 572 13.02 -6.92 21.98
N LEU A 573 13.78 -5.92 22.43
CA LEU A 573 15.06 -5.51 21.82
C LEU A 573 16.08 -6.66 21.81
N ALA A 574 16.19 -7.41 22.90
CA ALA A 574 17.03 -8.61 22.97
C ALA A 574 16.57 -9.70 21.98
N ALA A 575 15.26 -9.97 21.92
CA ALA A 575 14.70 -11.01 21.05
C ALA A 575 14.94 -10.76 19.56
N VAL A 576 14.85 -9.50 19.12
CA VAL A 576 15.16 -9.10 17.72
C VAL A 576 16.66 -8.94 17.47
N GLY A 577 17.49 -9.05 18.51
CA GLY A 577 18.94 -8.96 18.44
C GLY A 577 19.50 -7.54 18.37
N ALA A 578 18.70 -6.53 18.71
CA ALA A 578 19.13 -5.14 18.70
C ALA A 578 20.21 -4.83 19.75
N LEU A 579 20.33 -5.67 20.79
CA LEU A 579 21.30 -5.53 21.88
C LEU A 579 22.62 -6.27 21.65
N ASN A 580 22.72 -7.07 20.58
CA ASN A 580 23.89 -7.92 20.34
C ASN A 580 25.19 -7.14 20.06
N PHE A 581 25.05 -5.85 19.76
CA PHE A 581 26.15 -4.96 19.37
C PHE A 581 26.75 -4.19 20.55
N ILE A 582 26.19 -4.33 21.76
CA ILE A 582 26.79 -3.76 22.97
C ILE A 582 28.02 -4.60 23.33
N GLN A 583 29.20 -3.99 23.26
CA GLN A 583 30.45 -4.65 23.62
C GLN A 583 30.59 -4.68 25.15
N GLU A 584 30.51 -5.85 25.77
CA GLU A 584 30.97 -5.99 27.14
C GLU A 584 32.49 -5.85 27.18
N SER A 585 32.96 -4.79 27.84
CA SER A 585 34.37 -4.67 28.18
C SER A 585 34.73 -5.86 29.09
N GLN A 586 35.40 -6.88 28.55
CA GLN A 586 36.04 -7.87 29.39
C GLN A 586 37.02 -7.13 30.30
N VAL A 587 36.65 -6.95 31.56
CA VAL A 587 37.60 -6.58 32.60
C VAL A 587 38.65 -7.68 32.61
N SER A 588 39.82 -7.32 32.10
CA SER A 588 40.98 -8.19 31.93
C SER A 588 41.33 -8.88 33.23
N SER A 589 41.15 -10.20 33.30
CA SER A 589 41.98 -11.04 34.15
C SER A 589 43.34 -11.19 33.48
N PRO A 590 44.46 -10.71 34.07
CA PRO A 590 45.75 -10.76 33.43
C PRO A 590 46.32 -12.17 33.57
N LYS A 591 46.13 -13.04 32.56
CA LYS A 591 47.03 -14.17 32.20
C LYS A 591 46.45 -14.99 31.05
N SER A 592 46.84 -14.65 29.82
CA SER A 592 47.24 -15.61 28.77
C SER A 592 47.49 -14.84 27.47
N GLN A 593 48.75 -14.45 27.27
CA GLN A 593 49.22 -14.03 25.95
C GLN A 593 49.28 -15.27 25.05
N VAL A 594 48.32 -15.41 24.14
CA VAL A 594 48.54 -16.17 22.90
C VAL A 594 48.31 -15.21 21.73
N LYS A 595 49.40 -14.87 21.05
CA LYS A 595 49.40 -14.08 19.83
C LYS A 595 48.87 -14.93 18.67
N THR A 596 47.58 -14.80 18.35
CA THR A 596 47.05 -15.25 17.06
C THR A 596 46.32 -14.09 16.40
N LYS A 597 46.80 -13.67 15.22
CA LYS A 597 46.17 -12.65 14.38
C LYS A 597 44.73 -13.09 14.04
N PRO A 598 43.71 -12.24 14.20
CA PRO A 598 42.34 -12.61 13.88
C PRO A 598 42.18 -12.76 12.36
N LYS A 599 41.64 -13.91 11.92
CA LYS A 599 41.15 -14.12 10.56
C LYS A 599 39.64 -13.87 10.57
N PRO A 600 39.07 -13.07 9.65
CA PRO A 600 37.63 -12.91 9.57
C PRO A 600 37.01 -14.16 8.91
N THR A 601 36.08 -14.83 9.61
CA THR A 601 35.30 -15.96 9.08
C THR A 601 33.81 -15.65 9.13
N TRP A 602 33.21 -15.43 7.96
CA TRP A 602 31.76 -15.56 7.72
C TRP A 602 31.40 -16.96 7.19
N ASP A 603 32.33 -17.92 7.34
CA ASP A 603 32.12 -19.32 7.01
C ASP A 603 31.24 -19.96 8.10
N LEU A 604 30.02 -20.36 7.73
CA LEU A 604 29.00 -20.97 8.60
C LEU A 604 29.37 -22.41 8.99
N ARG A 605 30.55 -22.62 9.57
CA ARG A 605 30.92 -23.88 10.21
C ARG A 605 30.68 -23.76 11.71
N PRO A 606 29.98 -24.72 12.34
CA PRO A 606 29.84 -24.73 13.79
C PRO A 606 31.22 -25.08 14.39
N GLY A 607 31.90 -24.13 15.02
CA GLY A 607 33.13 -24.47 15.75
C GLY A 607 34.06 -23.36 16.23
N THR A 608 34.00 -22.12 15.74
CA THR A 608 34.89 -21.06 16.24
C THR A 608 34.12 -19.76 16.46
N TRP A 609 33.67 -19.54 17.69
CA TRP A 609 33.04 -18.29 18.12
C TRP A 609 34.11 -17.42 18.78
N ASP A 610 34.40 -16.26 18.20
CA ASP A 610 35.13 -15.20 18.90
C ASP A 610 34.25 -14.70 20.05
N ALA A 611 34.83 -14.54 21.24
CA ALA A 611 34.16 -14.22 22.50
C ALA A 611 33.56 -12.79 22.61
N ALA A 612 33.41 -12.07 21.49
CA ALA A 612 33.12 -10.64 21.47
C ALA A 612 31.69 -10.25 21.07
N ILE A 613 30.83 -11.20 20.62
CA ILE A 613 29.47 -10.89 20.16
C ILE A 613 28.45 -11.60 21.05
N ILE A 614 27.62 -10.83 21.75
CA ILE A 614 26.53 -11.34 22.59
C ILE A 614 25.48 -12.03 21.72
N HIS A 615 25.17 -13.29 21.99
CA HIS A 615 24.11 -13.98 21.29
C HIS A 615 22.73 -13.52 21.84
N ARG A 616 21.66 -13.51 21.02
CA ARG A 616 20.32 -13.01 21.42
C ARG A 616 19.77 -13.63 22.71
N ARG A 617 20.08 -14.91 22.93
CA ARG A 617 19.65 -15.64 24.13
C ARG A 617 20.44 -15.24 25.37
N ASP A 618 21.69 -14.83 25.19
CA ASP A 618 22.53 -14.27 26.26
C ASP A 618 22.03 -12.88 26.63
N ALA A 619 21.70 -12.04 25.64
CA ALA A 619 21.06 -10.75 25.88
C ALA A 619 19.74 -10.91 26.66
N LEU A 620 18.88 -11.88 26.29
CA LEU A 620 17.65 -12.18 27.04
C LEU A 620 17.93 -12.59 28.49
N TRP A 621 18.97 -13.41 28.71
CA TRP A 621 19.39 -13.79 30.06
C TRP A 621 19.85 -12.58 30.87
N GLN A 622 20.66 -11.71 30.27
CA GLN A 622 21.14 -10.49 30.91
C GLN A 622 20.01 -9.50 31.20
N VAL A 623 18.99 -9.38 30.34
CA VAL A 623 17.81 -8.53 30.61
C VAL A 623 17.09 -8.96 31.90
N GLU A 624 17.00 -10.27 32.18
CA GLU A 624 16.42 -10.74 33.43
C GLU A 624 17.23 -10.36 34.66
N ARG A 625 18.57 -10.29 34.52
CA ARG A 625 19.49 -9.84 35.57
C ARG A 625 19.31 -8.36 35.83
N VAL A 626 19.45 -7.53 34.79
CA VAL A 626 19.44 -6.06 34.90
C VAL A 626 18.11 -5.51 35.41
N ALA A 627 17.00 -6.18 35.08
CA ALA A 627 15.67 -5.77 35.53
C ALA A 627 15.29 -6.29 36.94
N ARG A 628 16.21 -6.90 37.68
CA ARG A 628 15.99 -7.33 39.08
C ARG A 628 17.02 -6.63 39.96
N GLU A 629 16.55 -5.88 40.96
CA GLU A 629 17.44 -5.34 41.97
C GLU A 629 18.00 -6.47 42.83
N ALA A 630 19.33 -6.55 42.91
CA ALA A 630 19.99 -7.42 43.87
C ALA A 630 19.69 -6.90 45.28
N GLY A 631 19.11 -7.75 46.14
CA GLY A 631 18.85 -7.36 47.53
C GLY A 631 20.16 -7.04 48.29
N PRO A 632 20.09 -6.41 49.48
CA PRO A 632 21.27 -5.91 50.21
C PRO A 632 22.35 -6.96 50.51
N LEU A 633 21.97 -8.25 50.52
CA LEU A 633 22.87 -9.39 50.73
C LEU A 633 23.74 -9.72 49.51
N TYR A 634 23.30 -9.36 48.30
CA TYR A 634 23.95 -9.73 47.03
C TYR A 634 24.65 -8.55 46.35
N GLU A 635 24.49 -7.33 46.87
CA GLU A 635 25.04 -6.08 46.32
C GLU A 635 26.58 -6.06 46.23
N LYS A 636 27.26 -6.85 47.08
CA LYS A 636 28.73 -6.92 47.16
C LYS A 636 29.35 -8.12 46.44
N LEU A 637 28.54 -9.01 45.87
CA LEU A 637 29.05 -10.19 45.16
C LEU A 637 29.32 -9.82 43.70
N GLU A 638 30.57 -9.97 43.26
CA GLU A 638 30.89 -9.96 41.83
C GLU A 638 30.35 -11.26 41.21
N GLU A 639 29.34 -11.14 40.35
CA GLU A 639 28.82 -12.29 39.61
C GLU A 639 29.74 -12.63 38.43
N SER A 640 30.35 -13.81 38.49
CA SER A 640 31.14 -14.40 37.42
C SER A 640 30.34 -15.50 36.70
N GLY A 641 30.00 -15.30 35.42
CA GLY A 641 29.44 -16.37 34.58
C GLY A 641 28.75 -15.87 33.31
N GLY A 642 28.99 -16.56 32.20
CA GLY A 642 28.25 -16.35 30.95
C GLY A 642 26.83 -16.92 31.03
N SER A 643 26.00 -16.58 30.04
CA SER A 643 24.65 -17.14 29.91
C SER A 643 24.69 -18.69 29.85
N PRO A 644 23.89 -19.39 30.67
CA PRO A 644 23.81 -20.84 30.63
C PRO A 644 22.94 -21.36 29.47
N LEU A 645 22.32 -20.46 28.70
CA LEU A 645 21.36 -20.81 27.67
C LEU A 645 22.07 -21.12 26.35
N GLN A 646 21.65 -22.19 25.68
CA GLN A 646 22.16 -22.53 24.35
C GLN A 646 21.85 -21.42 23.33
N PRO A 647 22.71 -21.14 22.33
CA PRO A 647 22.37 -20.21 21.27
C PRO A 647 21.05 -20.57 20.55
N MET A 648 20.35 -19.56 20.03
CA MET A 648 19.14 -19.77 19.22
C MET A 648 19.51 -20.42 17.89
N THR A 649 18.72 -21.40 17.50
CA THR A 649 18.72 -21.95 16.15
C THR A 649 18.29 -20.90 15.13
N LEU A 650 18.53 -21.17 13.85
CA LEU A 650 18.11 -20.29 12.76
C LEU A 650 16.59 -20.07 12.72
N ASN A 651 15.78 -21.12 12.92
CA ASN A 651 14.32 -21.02 12.92
C ASN A 651 13.79 -20.21 14.11
N GLU A 652 14.43 -20.32 15.27
CA GLU A 652 14.09 -19.52 16.45
C GLU A 652 14.40 -18.03 16.21
N ARG A 653 15.54 -17.71 15.57
CA ARG A 653 15.87 -16.31 15.19
C ARG A 653 14.90 -15.74 14.18
N LEU A 654 14.57 -16.51 13.13
CA LEU A 654 13.57 -16.10 12.13
C LEU A 654 12.20 -15.85 12.77
N SER A 655 11.77 -16.73 13.66
CA SER A 655 10.50 -16.57 14.37
C SER A 655 10.53 -15.35 15.30
N ALA A 656 11.65 -15.10 15.99
CA ALA A 656 11.82 -13.93 16.84
C ALA A 656 11.81 -12.61 16.03
N ASP A 657 12.47 -12.60 14.87
CA ASP A 657 12.47 -11.48 13.91
C ASP A 657 11.05 -11.15 13.43
N LEU A 658 10.32 -12.16 12.94
CA LEU A 658 8.96 -11.99 12.40
C LEU A 658 7.94 -11.63 13.48
N ARG A 659 8.07 -12.18 14.69
CA ARG A 659 7.23 -11.81 15.83
C ARG A 659 7.54 -10.39 16.30
N GLY A 660 8.82 -10.06 16.45
CA GLY A 660 9.29 -8.83 17.07
C GLY A 660 9.29 -7.62 16.13
N THR A 661 9.53 -7.80 14.84
CA THR A 661 9.54 -6.69 13.86
C THR A 661 8.60 -6.91 12.68
N GLY A 662 8.16 -8.15 12.42
CA GLY A 662 7.47 -8.48 11.17
C GLY A 662 8.41 -8.56 9.96
N ILE A 663 9.72 -8.39 10.16
CA ILE A 663 10.74 -8.33 9.12
C ILE A 663 11.84 -9.34 9.48
N THR A 664 12.50 -9.93 8.49
CA THR A 664 13.82 -10.53 8.71
C THR A 664 14.77 -10.11 7.60
N ILE A 665 15.99 -9.75 7.95
CA ILE A 665 17.03 -9.31 7.01
C ILE A 665 17.75 -10.49 6.33
N GLY A 666 17.63 -11.69 6.89
CA GLY A 666 18.27 -12.90 6.36
C GLY A 666 17.66 -13.39 5.06
N ARG A 667 18.03 -14.60 4.63
CA ARG A 667 17.37 -15.23 3.47
C ARG A 667 15.88 -15.41 3.73
N HIS A 668 15.08 -15.40 2.66
CA HIS A 668 13.64 -15.65 2.76
C HIS A 668 13.37 -17.02 3.42
N PRO A 669 12.32 -17.19 4.26
CA PRO A 669 12.04 -18.45 4.94
C PRO A 669 12.02 -19.69 4.03
N MET A 670 11.48 -19.53 2.82
CA MET A 670 11.43 -20.60 1.79
C MET A 670 12.81 -21.06 1.32
N ALA A 671 13.83 -20.20 1.36
CA ALA A 671 15.19 -20.56 0.97
C ALA A 671 15.78 -21.65 1.87
N HIS A 672 15.41 -21.68 3.16
CA HIS A 672 15.87 -22.69 4.11
C HIS A 672 15.27 -24.08 3.85
N GLN A 673 14.13 -24.13 3.14
CA GLN A 673 13.47 -25.37 2.73
C GLN A 673 13.77 -25.74 1.28
N ARG A 674 14.57 -24.94 0.55
CA ARG A 674 14.74 -25.10 -0.89
C ARG A 674 15.26 -26.47 -1.28
N ALA A 675 16.26 -27.01 -0.56
CA ALA A 675 16.79 -28.35 -0.84
C ALA A 675 15.71 -29.44 -0.79
N TRP A 676 14.79 -29.38 0.19
CA TRP A 676 13.68 -30.32 0.30
C TRP A 676 12.60 -30.06 -0.77
N LEU A 677 12.28 -28.81 -1.05
CA LEU A 677 11.35 -28.43 -2.13
C LEU A 677 11.84 -28.90 -3.51
N ASP A 678 13.15 -28.85 -3.76
CA ASP A 678 13.78 -29.33 -4.98
C ASP A 678 13.60 -30.86 -5.14
N THR A 679 13.66 -31.64 -4.04
CA THR A 679 13.36 -33.09 -4.09
C THR A 679 11.93 -33.40 -4.54
N MET A 680 10.99 -32.49 -4.23
CA MET A 680 9.59 -32.59 -4.65
C MET A 680 9.31 -31.95 -6.02
N ARG A 681 10.35 -31.44 -6.70
CA ARG A 681 10.28 -30.73 -7.98
C ARG A 681 9.38 -29.49 -7.93
N VAL A 682 9.47 -28.72 -6.84
CA VAL A 682 8.77 -27.44 -6.70
C VAL A 682 9.57 -26.36 -7.42
N ALA A 683 8.94 -25.68 -8.37
CA ALA A 683 9.54 -24.57 -9.13
C ALA A 683 9.71 -23.33 -8.24
N ARG A 684 10.75 -22.53 -8.54
CA ARG A 684 10.91 -21.20 -7.94
C ARG A 684 9.99 -20.21 -8.65
N ALA A 685 9.49 -19.20 -7.94
CA ALA A 685 8.60 -18.20 -8.53
C ALA A 685 9.23 -17.48 -9.73
N GLY A 686 10.52 -17.16 -9.66
CA GLY A 686 11.28 -16.52 -10.73
C GLY A 686 11.43 -17.38 -12.00
N ASP A 687 11.48 -18.71 -11.84
CA ASP A 687 11.65 -19.64 -12.96
C ASP A 687 10.37 -19.81 -13.78
N LEU A 688 9.20 -19.47 -13.22
CA LEU A 688 7.90 -19.65 -13.89
C LEU A 688 7.80 -18.89 -15.22
N LYS A 689 8.57 -17.80 -15.39
CA LYS A 689 8.62 -17.01 -16.63
C LYS A 689 9.28 -17.74 -17.80
N SER A 690 10.21 -18.68 -17.53
CA SER A 690 10.91 -19.43 -18.58
C SER A 690 10.26 -20.79 -18.90
N MET A 691 9.29 -21.23 -18.10
CA MET A 691 8.59 -22.50 -18.28
C MET A 691 7.50 -22.43 -19.36
N ARG A 692 7.10 -23.59 -19.90
CA ARG A 692 6.14 -23.66 -21.01
C ARG A 692 4.70 -23.46 -20.54
N ASN A 693 3.90 -22.75 -21.34
CA ASN A 693 2.45 -22.62 -21.12
C ASN A 693 1.77 -24.01 -21.07
N GLY A 694 0.81 -24.17 -20.16
CA GLY A 694 0.07 -25.42 -19.95
C GLY A 694 0.82 -26.50 -19.15
N GLN A 695 2.12 -26.32 -18.90
CA GLN A 695 2.92 -27.27 -18.13
C GLN A 695 2.37 -27.43 -16.71
N ARG A 696 2.32 -28.68 -16.21
CA ARG A 696 2.00 -28.93 -14.79
C ARG A 696 3.18 -28.54 -13.94
N VAL A 697 2.95 -27.68 -12.95
CA VAL A 697 3.96 -27.14 -12.05
C VAL A 697 3.50 -27.27 -10.61
N LYS A 698 4.47 -27.43 -9.71
CA LYS A 698 4.29 -27.28 -8.27
C LYS A 698 4.97 -25.99 -7.84
N VAL A 699 4.27 -25.16 -7.11
CA VAL A 699 4.80 -23.92 -6.52
C VAL A 699 4.53 -23.94 -5.04
N ALA A 700 5.48 -23.46 -4.24
CA ALA A 700 5.30 -23.34 -2.79
C ALA A 700 5.83 -22.00 -2.32
N GLY A 701 5.20 -21.44 -1.31
CA GLY A 701 5.65 -20.18 -0.72
C GLY A 701 4.73 -19.68 0.37
N TRP A 702 5.07 -18.49 0.84
CA TRP A 702 4.30 -17.73 1.80
C TRP A 702 3.16 -17.01 1.08
N VAL A 703 1.92 -17.28 1.46
CA VAL A 703 0.76 -16.50 1.02
C VAL A 703 0.84 -15.10 1.60
N ILE A 704 1.18 -14.12 0.77
CA ILE A 704 1.30 -12.72 1.16
C ILE A 704 0.01 -11.93 0.91
N VAL A 705 -0.79 -12.35 -0.08
CA VAL A 705 -2.04 -11.68 -0.47
C VAL A 705 -3.12 -12.69 -0.83
N ARG A 706 -4.34 -12.44 -0.35
CA ARG A 706 -5.56 -13.16 -0.74
C ARG A 706 -6.58 -12.16 -1.28
N GLN A 707 -7.16 -12.43 -2.45
CA GLN A 707 -8.18 -11.55 -3.05
C GLN A 707 -9.36 -12.36 -3.58
N ARG A 708 -10.59 -11.90 -3.32
CA ARG A 708 -11.81 -12.46 -3.92
C ARG A 708 -12.75 -11.35 -4.42
N PRO A 709 -12.37 -10.63 -5.50
CA PRO A 709 -13.14 -9.48 -5.96
C PRO A 709 -14.57 -9.85 -6.35
N GLY A 710 -15.55 -9.00 -6.01
CA GLY A 710 -16.97 -9.20 -6.37
C GLY A 710 -17.20 -9.33 -7.89
N THR A 711 -16.39 -8.65 -8.70
CA THR A 711 -16.46 -8.69 -10.18
C THR A 711 -15.92 -10.00 -10.79
N ALA A 712 -15.21 -10.82 -10.01
CA ALA A 712 -14.52 -12.01 -10.50
C ALA A 712 -15.36 -13.29 -10.45
N LYS A 713 -16.70 -13.20 -10.30
CA LYS A 713 -17.64 -14.35 -10.32
C LYS A 713 -17.22 -15.49 -9.39
N GLY A 714 -16.74 -15.15 -8.19
CA GLY A 714 -16.35 -16.09 -7.14
C GLY A 714 -14.93 -16.67 -7.25
N PHE A 715 -14.13 -16.30 -8.25
CA PHE A 715 -12.71 -16.69 -8.32
C PHE A 715 -11.90 -16.07 -7.18
N VAL A 716 -10.91 -16.82 -6.69
CA VAL A 716 -9.98 -16.37 -5.66
C VAL A 716 -8.58 -16.29 -6.25
N PHE A 717 -7.88 -15.21 -5.95
CA PHE A 717 -6.50 -14.97 -6.37
C PHE A 717 -5.60 -14.97 -5.15
N LEU A 718 -4.47 -15.67 -5.24
CA LEU A 718 -3.43 -15.65 -4.22
C LEU A 718 -2.14 -15.13 -4.83
N SER A 719 -1.35 -14.44 -4.03
CA SER A 719 0.06 -14.17 -4.31
C SER A 719 0.90 -14.92 -3.29
N VAL A 720 1.79 -15.77 -3.80
CA VAL A 720 2.63 -16.68 -3.01
C VAL A 720 4.08 -16.29 -3.23
N GLU A 721 4.78 -15.88 -2.18
CA GLU A 721 6.17 -15.39 -2.22
C GLU A 721 7.18 -16.49 -1.83
N ASP A 722 8.26 -16.59 -2.60
CA ASP A 722 9.46 -17.34 -2.26
C ASP A 722 10.73 -16.46 -2.34
N GLU A 723 11.91 -17.04 -2.17
CA GLU A 723 13.16 -16.27 -2.19
C GLU A 723 13.49 -15.61 -3.54
N THR A 724 12.81 -16.01 -4.62
CA THR A 724 13.04 -15.49 -5.97
C THR A 724 11.99 -14.49 -6.43
N GLY A 725 10.82 -14.44 -5.79
CA GLY A 725 9.76 -13.49 -6.11
C GLY A 725 8.36 -14.01 -5.81
N ILE A 726 7.38 -13.48 -6.52
CA ILE A 726 5.96 -13.76 -6.29
C ILE A 726 5.38 -14.62 -7.42
N ALA A 727 4.74 -15.73 -7.05
CA ALA A 727 3.92 -16.55 -7.92
C ALA A 727 2.43 -16.21 -7.77
N ASN A 728 1.77 -15.94 -8.88
CA ASN A 728 0.36 -15.57 -8.93
C ASN A 728 -0.52 -16.80 -9.14
N ILE A 729 -1.43 -17.07 -8.21
CA ILE A 729 -2.29 -18.26 -8.24
C ILE A 729 -3.73 -17.85 -8.58
N ILE A 730 -4.41 -18.68 -9.37
CA ILE A 730 -5.84 -18.57 -9.68
C ILE A 730 -6.53 -19.81 -9.13
N VAL A 731 -7.51 -19.61 -8.26
CA VAL A 731 -8.32 -20.65 -7.63
C VAL A 731 -9.77 -20.49 -8.11
N THR A 732 -10.33 -21.56 -8.67
CA THR A 732 -11.73 -21.57 -9.12
C THR A 732 -12.69 -21.66 -7.93
N PRO A 733 -13.96 -21.21 -8.06
CA PRO A 733 -14.94 -21.28 -6.98
C PRO A 733 -15.07 -22.69 -6.38
N GLN A 734 -15.15 -23.72 -7.24
CA GLN A 734 -15.29 -25.11 -6.82
C GLN A 734 -14.06 -25.61 -6.03
N LEU A 735 -12.86 -25.14 -6.42
CA LEU A 735 -11.63 -25.51 -5.73
C LEU A 735 -11.50 -24.78 -4.39
N PHE A 736 -11.94 -23.52 -4.34
CA PHE A 736 -11.98 -22.75 -3.11
C PHE A 736 -12.91 -23.39 -2.08
N GLU A 737 -14.12 -23.81 -2.49
CA GLU A 737 -15.04 -24.53 -1.60
C GLU A 737 -14.42 -25.81 -1.06
N LYS A 738 -13.73 -26.57 -1.92
CA LYS A 738 -13.07 -27.83 -1.53
C LYS A 738 -11.92 -27.65 -0.54
N TYR A 739 -11.07 -26.64 -0.76
CA TYR A 739 -9.86 -26.39 0.03
C TYR A 739 -9.96 -25.13 0.90
N ARG A 740 -11.17 -24.79 1.35
CA ARG A 740 -11.44 -23.52 2.04
C ARG A 740 -10.58 -23.36 3.29
N ILE A 741 -10.43 -24.44 4.07
CA ILE A 741 -9.68 -24.44 5.33
C ILE A 741 -8.19 -24.17 5.05
N GLU A 742 -7.62 -24.88 4.08
CA GLU A 742 -6.22 -24.75 3.68
C GLU A 742 -5.94 -23.34 3.16
N LEU A 743 -6.78 -22.87 2.23
CA LEU A 743 -6.60 -21.59 1.56
C LEU A 743 -6.74 -20.39 2.50
N VAL A 744 -7.62 -20.46 3.51
CA VAL A 744 -7.86 -19.35 4.44
C VAL A 744 -6.91 -19.38 5.63
N ASN A 745 -6.67 -20.56 6.24
CA ASN A 745 -6.03 -20.62 7.56
C ASN A 745 -4.51 -20.82 7.51
N TYR A 746 -3.94 -21.31 6.40
CA TYR A 746 -2.52 -21.65 6.36
C TYR A 746 -1.67 -20.56 5.68
N PRO A 747 -0.60 -20.07 6.33
CA PRO A 747 0.25 -19.01 5.76
C PRO A 747 1.18 -19.53 4.66
N PHE A 748 1.53 -20.82 4.67
CA PHE A 748 2.39 -21.42 3.66
C PHE A 748 1.63 -22.53 2.93
N LEU A 749 1.67 -22.49 1.61
CA LEU A 749 0.94 -23.44 0.76
C LEU A 749 1.87 -24.07 -0.27
N LEU A 750 1.65 -25.35 -0.54
CA LEU A 750 2.12 -26.07 -1.71
C LEU A 750 0.95 -26.22 -2.68
N ILE A 751 1.13 -25.72 -3.90
CA ILE A 751 0.06 -25.63 -4.90
C ILE A 751 0.53 -26.33 -6.17
N GLU A 752 -0.24 -27.31 -6.62
CA GLU A 752 -0.07 -27.94 -7.92
C GLU A 752 -1.12 -27.42 -8.89
N GLY A 753 -0.67 -27.03 -10.08
CA GLY A 753 -1.54 -26.43 -11.08
C GLY A 753 -0.98 -26.50 -12.49
N ALA A 754 -1.77 -26.00 -13.44
CA ALA A 754 -1.30 -25.75 -14.79
C ALA A 754 -0.77 -24.31 -14.86
N LEU A 755 0.46 -24.16 -15.36
CA LEU A 755 1.02 -22.85 -15.65
C LEU A 755 0.29 -22.22 -16.82
N GLN A 756 -0.09 -20.95 -16.68
CA GLN A 756 -0.73 -20.16 -17.71
C GLN A 756 0.15 -18.94 -18.02
N HIS A 757 0.60 -18.87 -19.27
CA HIS A 757 1.23 -17.69 -19.85
C HIS A 757 0.21 -17.01 -20.75
N LEU A 758 -0.20 -15.81 -20.37
CA LEU A 758 -1.07 -14.98 -21.19
C LEU A 758 -0.45 -13.59 -21.28
N ASP A 759 0.03 -13.21 -22.46
CA ASP A 759 0.57 -11.87 -22.73
C ASP A 759 1.65 -11.42 -21.73
N ASN A 760 2.65 -12.27 -21.48
CA ASN A 760 3.71 -12.07 -20.48
C ASN A 760 3.26 -12.03 -19.02
N VAL A 761 1.97 -12.28 -18.75
CA VAL A 761 1.46 -12.53 -17.40
C VAL A 761 1.54 -14.00 -17.10
N VAL A 762 2.26 -14.33 -16.03
CA VAL A 762 2.43 -15.70 -15.57
C VAL A 762 1.54 -15.94 -14.36
N SER A 763 0.71 -16.97 -14.45
CA SER A 763 -0.13 -17.41 -13.33
C SER A 763 -0.24 -18.93 -13.29
N VAL A 764 -0.54 -19.48 -12.12
CA VAL A 764 -0.76 -20.92 -11.92
C VAL A 764 -2.24 -21.14 -11.62
N LYS A 765 -2.94 -21.86 -12.50
CA LYS A 765 -4.30 -22.31 -12.25
C LYS A 765 -4.26 -23.52 -11.33
N ALA A 766 -4.61 -23.30 -10.06
CA ALA A 766 -4.55 -24.32 -9.02
C ALA A 766 -5.47 -25.51 -9.35
N LYS A 767 -5.02 -26.71 -9.00
CA LYS A 767 -5.79 -27.97 -9.08
C LYS A 767 -5.77 -28.73 -7.75
N ARG A 768 -4.66 -28.64 -7.01
CA ARG A 768 -4.49 -29.23 -5.69
C ARG A 768 -3.75 -28.24 -4.80
N VAL A 769 -4.19 -28.12 -3.56
CA VAL A 769 -3.63 -27.23 -2.55
C VAL A 769 -3.34 -28.07 -1.32
N GLU A 770 -2.16 -27.91 -0.74
CA GLU A 770 -1.73 -28.58 0.47
C GLU A 770 -1.08 -27.59 1.42
N PRO A 771 -1.32 -27.70 2.74
CA PRO A 771 -0.63 -26.88 3.71
C PRO A 771 0.85 -27.27 3.77
N LEU A 772 1.73 -26.27 3.77
CA LEU A 772 3.15 -26.49 4.01
C LEU A 772 3.44 -26.21 5.49
N GLN A 773 3.74 -27.26 6.26
CA GLN A 773 4.06 -27.11 7.67
C GLN A 773 5.45 -26.53 7.86
N MET A 774 5.52 -25.24 8.18
CA MET A 774 6.75 -24.57 8.58
C MET A 774 6.74 -24.30 10.08
N LYS A 775 7.86 -24.59 10.75
CA LYS A 775 8.07 -24.26 12.18
C LYS A 775 8.49 -22.79 12.34
N ILE A 776 7.76 -21.88 11.72
CA ILE A 776 8.03 -20.43 11.72
C ILE A 776 6.71 -19.70 11.95
N GLU A 777 6.74 -18.69 12.83
CA GLU A 777 5.61 -17.80 13.01
C GLU A 777 5.45 -16.83 11.84
N SER A 778 4.23 -16.72 11.33
CA SER A 778 3.88 -15.88 10.19
C SER A 778 3.06 -14.68 10.67
N PRO A 779 3.49 -13.41 10.42
CA PRO A 779 2.52 -12.34 10.27
C PRO A 779 1.53 -12.76 9.17
N GLY A 780 0.22 -12.62 9.39
CA GLY A 780 -0.80 -13.04 8.42
C GLY A 780 -0.65 -12.35 7.06
N SER A 781 -1.42 -12.80 6.06
CA SER A 781 -1.48 -12.14 4.75
C SER A 781 -2.29 -10.84 4.78
N HIS A 782 -2.09 -10.02 3.76
CA HIS A 782 -3.04 -8.97 3.40
C HIS A 782 -4.23 -9.55 2.64
N ASP A 783 -5.39 -9.54 3.28
CA ASP A 783 -6.61 -10.09 2.71
C ASP A 783 -7.51 -8.95 2.23
N PHE A 784 -7.70 -8.90 0.91
CA PHE A 784 -8.61 -7.97 0.25
C PHE A 784 -9.90 -8.71 -0.09
N HIS A 785 -11.01 -8.19 0.43
CA HIS A 785 -12.33 -8.73 0.20
C HIS A 785 -13.01 -8.02 -0.96
#